data_AF-A0A9P9G1B9-F1
#
_entry.id   AF-A0A9P9G1B9-F1
#
_cell.length_a   1.000
_cell.length_b   1.000
_cell.length_c   1.000
_cell.angle_alpha   90.00
_cell.angle_beta   90.00
_cell.angle_gamma   90.00
#
_symmetry.space_group_name_H-M   'P 1'
#
loop_
_entity.id
_entity.type
_entity.pdbx_description
1 polymer ?
#
loop_
_entity_poly.entity_id
_entity_poly.type
_entity_poly.pdbx_seq_one_letter_code
_entity_poly.pdbx_strand_id
1 'polypeptide(L)'
;MAANSPLKALFAYIYVLLYSPWLLTHFGLHVALCLLPWARPSRQWSLNQAARMRVVRLLLLYWSLTKAGDRLNLRPGREKNRFEVVAPRSPKLYRGVLSDIAIQPAQLGLTWTPARPPPPELVRSNMMVVLHFHGGAFVIGNGRDEDTGYLARYLIEQTGCTHVCTPQYRLSSSNGGRFPAPLQDALTAYLCLIKTKGIPASQIILSGDSAGANIALGLLRYIHEYGQQDEIPFPRAVTLWSPWVDVSAALEQDMTRSPNYKTDYLSKEFGRWGALTISESGMFDPSGPYLSPLRHPFKPDVSIPTFVNAGGNEVLYHDIRDFCERYQKYGWMIHLDISEHCPHDILLLGPRIGFGAEAEKAAEHAKDFLTEAAGINLCSYSRDSLSTMGNHAEEPVADSTIQGDLSFDVIIIGAGISGINAAYRLQTEGPSDLKYAILEGRDSIGGTWDLFRYPGIRSDSDIFTFGFPWSPWKHNESLAAGDKIKDYMIESARSAGIDHHICYNHAVLTANWRSGKKTWELQVTRPGEDEPTLFQARFLLLGTGYYDYQTPLQTVIPGIEKFEGKVIHPQFWPKDYDYTHKNVVVIGSGATAVTIVPSMADKAERITMLQRSPGYIFPLPSNSFFTTLLFTILPASVAHFLNRLLWLFRSYLTTLLCKSCPGLAKKIIKHVTIKQLPPDVSWDPHFKPRYNPWEQRFCACMNGDFFAAIRSGKADVVTDTIKAVTEKSIVLQSGAVLHPDVIVTATGLKLRFGGGIKFAVDDQPFNVADKFAWRAAMLQDVPNLLFMTGYENASWTLGADVSARLFVRILQKMKQRKASVAVPRNAASKDMPVKPMMSLSSTYLKNAGAVFPKGGTGLWSPKSNYFADMAGASWGDVTKDLEFS
;
A
#
# COMPACT_ATOMS: atom_id res chain seq x y z
N MET A 1 21.79 -20.52 -37.63
CA MET A 1 23.04 -21.07 -37.04
C MET A 1 24.20 -20.09 -37.24
N ALA A 2 24.57 -19.27 -36.24
CA ALA A 2 25.88 -18.59 -36.11
C ALA A 2 25.98 -17.70 -34.84
N ALA A 3 25.55 -18.19 -33.68
CA ALA A 3 25.67 -17.47 -32.40
C ALA A 3 26.41 -18.35 -31.38
N ASN A 4 27.74 -18.19 -31.33
CA ASN A 4 28.72 -18.65 -30.32
C ASN A 4 30.00 -19.20 -30.97
N SER A 5 30.73 -18.39 -31.74
CA SER A 5 32.17 -18.66 -31.87
C SER A 5 32.89 -17.88 -30.74
N PRO A 6 33.70 -18.55 -29.91
CA PRO A 6 34.49 -17.87 -28.88
C PRO A 6 35.41 -16.78 -29.47
N LEU A 7 35.78 -16.91 -30.74
CA LEU A 7 36.50 -15.89 -31.50
C LEU A 7 35.73 -14.57 -31.69
N LYS A 8 34.42 -14.60 -31.99
CA LYS A 8 33.62 -13.37 -32.14
C LYS A 8 33.47 -12.62 -30.81
N ALA A 9 33.29 -13.36 -29.72
CA ALA A 9 33.23 -12.79 -28.38
C ALA A 9 34.59 -12.17 -27.99
N LEU A 10 35.69 -12.90 -28.21
CA LEU A 10 37.04 -12.42 -27.94
C LEU A 10 37.38 -11.16 -28.75
N PHE A 11 36.99 -11.12 -30.04
CA PHE A 11 37.20 -9.94 -30.89
C PHE A 11 36.38 -8.74 -30.43
N ALA A 12 35.12 -8.95 -30.02
CA ALA A 12 34.30 -7.89 -29.42
C ALA A 12 34.91 -7.38 -28.11
N TYR A 13 35.42 -8.26 -27.24
CA TYR A 13 36.11 -7.87 -26.01
C TYR A 13 37.39 -7.08 -26.29
N ILE A 14 38.22 -7.51 -27.23
CA ILE A 14 39.44 -6.80 -27.61
C ILE A 14 39.10 -5.43 -28.22
N TYR A 15 38.13 -5.39 -29.14
CA TYR A 15 37.66 -4.14 -29.74
C TYR A 15 37.16 -3.17 -28.67
N VAL A 16 36.32 -3.62 -27.74
CA VAL A 16 35.81 -2.79 -26.64
C VAL A 16 36.93 -2.35 -25.72
N LEU A 17 37.87 -3.23 -25.37
CA LEU A 17 38.99 -2.89 -24.48
C LEU A 17 39.93 -1.85 -25.11
N LEU A 18 40.19 -1.94 -26.42
CA LEU A 18 40.99 -0.96 -27.17
C LEU A 18 40.24 0.35 -27.45
N TYR A 19 38.92 0.28 -27.65
CA TYR A 19 38.09 1.44 -27.97
C TYR A 19 37.62 2.21 -26.73
N SER A 20 37.55 1.57 -25.57
CA SER A 20 37.07 2.17 -24.32
C SER A 20 37.88 3.41 -23.87
N PRO A 21 39.22 3.43 -23.91
CA PRO A 21 39.99 4.63 -23.57
C PRO A 21 39.68 5.82 -24.48
N TRP A 22 39.55 5.57 -25.79
CA TRP A 22 39.16 6.60 -26.75
C TRP A 22 37.73 7.09 -26.50
N LEU A 23 36.81 6.16 -26.23
CA LEU A 23 35.41 6.46 -25.93
C LEU A 23 35.27 7.30 -24.65
N LEU A 24 35.98 6.94 -23.58
CA LEU A 24 35.95 7.63 -22.29
C LEU A 24 36.62 9.02 -22.34
N THR A 25 37.73 9.15 -23.06
CA THR A 25 38.42 10.45 -23.24
C THR A 25 37.58 11.40 -24.08
N HIS A 26 37.02 10.93 -25.19
CA HIS A 26 36.12 11.71 -26.03
C HIS A 26 34.84 12.07 -25.26
N PHE A 27 34.28 11.14 -24.48
CA PHE A 27 33.15 11.40 -23.59
C PHE A 27 33.46 12.48 -22.55
N GLY A 28 34.60 12.40 -21.87
CA GLY A 28 35.05 13.41 -20.91
C GLY A 28 35.15 14.80 -21.54
N LEU A 29 35.66 14.89 -22.76
CA LEU A 29 35.68 16.13 -23.55
C LEU A 29 34.27 16.63 -23.86
N HIS A 30 33.35 15.76 -24.32
CA HIS A 30 31.96 16.15 -24.62
C HIS A 30 31.20 16.65 -23.39
N VAL A 31 31.44 16.05 -22.22
CA VAL A 31 30.86 16.52 -20.94
C VAL A 31 31.49 17.86 -20.53
N ALA A 32 32.80 18.01 -20.66
CA ALA A 32 33.48 19.29 -20.39
C ALA A 32 32.99 20.41 -21.31
N LEU A 33 32.76 20.12 -22.59
CA LEU A 33 32.18 21.07 -23.55
C LEU A 33 30.76 21.51 -23.14
N CYS A 34 29.98 20.68 -22.44
CA CYS A 34 28.66 21.08 -21.96
C CYS A 34 28.69 22.23 -20.93
N LEU A 35 29.85 22.50 -20.30
CA LEU A 35 30.06 23.68 -19.44
C LEU A 35 29.85 24.99 -20.22
N LEU A 36 30.17 25.00 -21.52
CA LEU A 36 29.98 26.13 -22.41
C LEU A 36 28.57 26.07 -23.01
N PRO A 37 27.66 27.03 -22.69
CA PRO A 37 26.26 26.96 -23.15
C PRO A 37 26.09 26.83 -24.66
N TRP A 38 27.00 27.42 -25.45
CA TRP A 38 26.96 27.37 -26.91
C TRP A 38 27.43 26.04 -27.52
N ALA A 39 28.14 25.20 -26.75
CA ALA A 39 28.62 23.88 -27.18
C ALA A 39 27.72 22.73 -26.72
N ARG A 40 26.65 23.04 -25.97
CA ARG A 40 25.64 22.04 -25.57
C ARG A 40 24.87 21.52 -26.80
N PRO A 41 24.36 20.27 -26.75
CA PRO A 41 23.49 19.72 -27.79
C PRO A 41 22.33 20.64 -28.18
N SER A 42 21.67 21.22 -27.18
CA SER A 42 20.71 22.31 -27.32
C SER A 42 21.11 23.44 -26.39
N ARG A 43 20.98 24.68 -26.87
CA ARG A 43 21.25 25.89 -26.08
C ARG A 43 20.25 26.11 -24.94
N GLN A 44 19.06 25.52 -25.04
CA GLN A 44 18.00 25.64 -24.04
C GLN A 44 18.18 24.66 -22.88
N TRP A 45 18.99 23.62 -23.05
CA TRP A 45 19.21 22.63 -22.01
C TRP A 45 20.11 23.18 -20.90
N SER A 46 19.74 22.83 -19.67
CA SER A 46 20.61 23.00 -18.52
C SER A 46 21.88 22.15 -18.68
N LEU A 47 22.93 22.50 -17.95
CA LEU A 47 24.15 21.68 -17.87
C LEU A 47 23.81 20.24 -17.42
N ASN A 48 22.86 20.11 -16.50
CA ASN A 48 22.44 18.82 -15.95
C ASN A 48 21.80 17.93 -17.02
N GLN A 49 20.83 18.47 -17.79
CA GLN A 49 20.20 17.77 -18.91
C GLN A 49 21.23 17.36 -19.97
N ALA A 50 22.09 18.30 -20.37
CA ALA A 50 23.12 18.04 -21.38
C ALA A 50 24.11 16.94 -20.94
N ALA A 51 24.61 17.01 -19.71
CA ALA A 51 25.56 16.02 -19.19
C ALA A 51 24.91 14.62 -19.03
N ARG A 52 23.71 14.53 -18.44
CA ARG A 52 23.01 13.26 -18.25
C ARG A 52 22.64 12.59 -19.58
N MET A 53 22.21 13.36 -20.58
CA MET A 53 21.94 12.84 -21.92
C MET A 53 23.19 12.19 -22.52
N ARG A 54 24.37 12.84 -22.39
CA ARG A 54 25.63 12.26 -22.86
C ARG A 54 25.95 10.95 -22.15
N VAL A 55 25.74 10.86 -20.85
CA VAL A 55 25.98 9.62 -20.07
C VAL A 55 25.10 8.48 -20.61
N VAL A 56 23.80 8.72 -20.77
CA VAL A 56 22.87 7.70 -21.29
C VAL A 56 23.26 7.28 -22.71
N ARG A 57 23.60 8.24 -23.59
CA ARG A 57 24.07 7.95 -24.95
C ARG A 57 25.32 7.07 -24.95
N LEU A 58 26.27 7.32 -24.05
CA LEU A 58 27.48 6.52 -23.92
C LEU A 58 27.15 5.07 -23.51
N LEU A 59 26.28 4.89 -22.51
CA LEU A 59 25.87 3.57 -22.02
C LEU A 59 25.17 2.77 -23.12
N LEU A 60 24.23 3.39 -23.85
CA LEU A 60 23.55 2.74 -24.98
C LEU A 60 24.53 2.37 -26.10
N LEU A 61 25.47 3.25 -26.44
CA LEU A 61 26.49 2.95 -27.44
C LEU A 61 27.38 1.78 -26.98
N TYR A 62 27.79 1.75 -25.72
CA TYR A 62 28.55 0.64 -25.15
C TYR A 62 27.79 -0.69 -25.23
N TRP A 63 26.51 -0.71 -24.84
CA TRP A 63 25.67 -1.91 -24.96
C TRP A 63 25.46 -2.34 -26.42
N SER A 64 25.31 -1.38 -27.34
CA SER A 64 25.18 -1.66 -28.78
C SER A 64 26.42 -2.31 -29.38
N LEU A 65 27.62 -1.81 -29.01
CA LEU A 65 28.89 -2.32 -29.51
C LEU A 65 29.23 -3.69 -28.93
N THR A 66 28.94 -3.89 -27.64
CA THR A 66 29.15 -5.18 -26.95
C THR A 66 28.06 -6.21 -27.27
N LYS A 67 26.91 -5.77 -27.80
CA LYS A 67 25.69 -6.57 -27.96
C LYS A 67 25.29 -7.26 -26.66
N ALA A 68 25.53 -6.60 -25.53
CA ALA A 68 25.17 -7.09 -24.21
C ALA A 68 23.67 -6.87 -23.99
N GLY A 69 22.86 -7.88 -24.28
CA GLY A 69 21.43 -7.89 -24.00
C GLY A 69 21.11 -8.37 -22.58
N ASP A 70 19.94 -7.97 -22.08
CA ASP A 70 19.48 -8.41 -20.76
C ASP A 70 19.07 -9.89 -20.76
N ARG A 71 19.31 -10.56 -19.64
CA ARG A 71 18.82 -11.92 -19.39
C ARG A 71 17.60 -11.85 -18.51
N LEU A 72 16.43 -12.05 -19.10
CA LEU A 72 15.17 -12.07 -18.38
C LEU A 72 15.13 -13.26 -17.41
N ASN A 73 14.76 -12.98 -16.16
CA ASN A 73 14.56 -13.98 -15.14
C ASN A 73 13.06 -14.08 -14.83
N LEU A 74 12.53 -15.30 -14.76
CA LEU A 74 11.13 -15.56 -14.38
C LEU A 74 10.97 -15.89 -12.89
N ARG A 75 12.04 -15.79 -12.09
CA ARG A 75 11.94 -15.90 -10.63
C ARG A 75 11.51 -14.56 -10.04
N PRO A 76 10.62 -14.55 -9.03
CA PRO A 76 10.30 -13.34 -8.27
C PRO A 76 11.57 -12.67 -7.71
N GLY A 77 11.68 -11.36 -7.88
CA GLY A 77 12.80 -10.54 -7.41
C GLY A 77 12.42 -9.71 -6.19
N ARG A 78 12.81 -8.43 -6.16
CA ARG A 78 12.43 -7.48 -5.10
C ARG A 78 10.93 -7.19 -5.08
N GLU A 79 10.25 -7.43 -6.20
CA GLU A 79 8.81 -7.27 -6.39
C GLU A 79 8.01 -8.32 -5.61
N LYS A 80 8.66 -9.45 -5.26
CA LYS A 80 8.05 -10.60 -4.60
C LYS A 80 6.76 -11.01 -5.34
N ASN A 81 5.64 -11.05 -4.63
CA ASN A 81 4.34 -11.42 -5.18
C ASN A 81 3.75 -10.39 -6.15
N ARG A 82 4.27 -9.18 -6.31
CA ARG A 82 3.81 -8.31 -7.41
C ARG A 82 4.22 -8.85 -8.78
N PHE A 83 5.26 -9.68 -8.83
CA PHE A 83 5.68 -10.37 -10.03
C PHE A 83 4.98 -11.72 -10.16
N GLU A 84 4.42 -12.02 -11.32
CA GLU A 84 3.79 -13.30 -11.63
C GLU A 84 4.23 -13.86 -12.97
N VAL A 85 4.27 -15.19 -13.06
CA VAL A 85 4.56 -15.88 -14.31
C VAL A 85 3.26 -16.46 -14.84
N VAL A 86 2.90 -16.08 -16.07
CA VAL A 86 1.70 -16.54 -16.75
C VAL A 86 2.06 -17.45 -17.90
N ALA A 87 1.28 -18.51 -18.09
CA ALA A 87 1.41 -19.42 -19.21
C ALA A 87 0.69 -18.85 -20.44
N PRO A 88 1.18 -19.13 -21.66
CA PRO A 88 0.45 -18.81 -22.87
C PRO A 88 -0.88 -19.57 -22.91
N ARG A 89 -1.87 -19.01 -23.63
CA ARG A 89 -3.19 -19.64 -23.80
C ARG A 89 -3.13 -20.71 -24.89
N SER A 90 -4.29 -21.20 -25.35
CA SER A 90 -4.37 -22.21 -26.40
C SER A 90 -3.55 -21.79 -27.63
N PRO A 91 -2.69 -22.67 -28.19
CA PRO A 91 -1.91 -22.37 -29.40
C PRO A 91 -2.75 -21.88 -30.59
N LYS A 92 -4.04 -22.24 -30.63
CA LYS A 92 -4.98 -21.79 -31.67
C LYS A 92 -5.18 -20.27 -31.73
N LEU A 93 -4.94 -19.56 -30.62
CA LEU A 93 -5.04 -18.10 -30.54
C LEU A 93 -3.81 -17.38 -31.10
N TYR A 94 -2.74 -18.10 -31.47
CA TYR A 94 -1.50 -17.54 -32.01
C TYR A 94 -1.38 -17.92 -33.49
N ARG A 95 -2.13 -17.23 -34.35
CA ARG A 95 -2.25 -17.54 -35.78
C ARG A 95 -1.68 -16.43 -36.66
N GLY A 96 -1.65 -16.67 -37.98
CA GLY A 96 -1.12 -15.71 -38.95
C GLY A 96 0.33 -15.36 -38.62
N VAL A 97 0.61 -14.06 -38.41
CA VAL A 97 1.95 -13.56 -38.10
C VAL A 97 2.54 -14.13 -36.80
N LEU A 98 1.70 -14.59 -35.87
CA LEU A 98 2.12 -15.16 -34.60
C LEU A 98 2.47 -16.65 -34.68
N SER A 99 2.16 -17.31 -35.80
CA SER A 99 2.47 -18.72 -36.02
C SER A 99 3.83 -18.86 -36.68
N ASP A 100 4.83 -19.32 -35.92
CA ASP A 100 6.19 -19.53 -36.40
C ASP A 100 6.67 -20.94 -36.06
N ILE A 101 7.51 -21.54 -36.90
CA ILE A 101 8.02 -22.91 -36.70
C ILE A 101 9.02 -22.96 -35.54
N ALA A 102 9.89 -21.96 -35.42
CA ALA A 102 10.95 -21.92 -34.42
C ALA A 102 10.55 -21.16 -33.15
N ILE A 103 9.64 -20.19 -33.25
CA ILE A 103 9.22 -19.32 -32.14
C ILE A 103 7.80 -19.71 -31.68
N GLN A 104 7.74 -20.43 -30.55
CA GLN A 104 6.48 -20.80 -29.92
C GLN A 104 6.11 -19.86 -28.76
N PRO A 105 4.82 -19.70 -28.44
CA PRO A 105 4.38 -19.00 -27.23
C PRO A 105 5.01 -19.61 -25.98
N ALA A 106 5.48 -18.77 -25.06
CA ALA A 106 6.22 -19.19 -23.88
C ALA A 106 5.68 -18.52 -22.60
N GLN A 107 6.21 -18.94 -21.45
CA GLN A 107 5.88 -18.30 -20.17
C GLN A 107 6.34 -16.84 -20.16
N LEU A 108 5.48 -15.97 -19.61
CA LEU A 108 5.68 -14.54 -19.55
C LEU A 108 5.67 -14.05 -18.11
N GLY A 109 6.63 -13.19 -17.77
CA GLY A 109 6.62 -12.48 -16.49
C GLY A 109 5.79 -11.20 -16.57
N LEU A 110 4.93 -10.95 -15.59
CA LEU A 110 4.17 -9.71 -15.43
C LEU A 110 4.50 -9.08 -14.09
N THR A 111 4.86 -7.79 -14.10
CA THR A 111 5.00 -7.00 -12.87
C THR A 111 3.81 -6.09 -12.70
N TRP A 112 3.18 -6.15 -11.53
CA TRP A 112 2.04 -5.29 -11.19
C TRP A 112 2.43 -4.17 -10.24
N THR A 113 1.88 -2.98 -10.47
CA THR A 113 1.99 -1.82 -9.58
C THR A 113 0.59 -1.24 -9.35
N PRO A 114 0.19 -0.88 -8.11
CA PRO A 114 0.94 -1.05 -6.86
C PRO A 114 0.94 -2.49 -6.33
N ALA A 115 -0.06 -3.28 -6.69
CA ALA A 115 -0.18 -4.70 -6.37
C ALA A 115 -0.92 -5.43 -7.49
N ARG A 116 -1.08 -6.76 -7.37
CA ARG A 116 -1.93 -7.51 -8.30
C ARG A 116 -3.38 -7.03 -8.18
N PRO A 117 -4.15 -7.10 -9.28
CA PRO A 117 -5.56 -6.78 -9.23
C PRO A 117 -6.29 -7.71 -8.25
N PRO A 118 -7.42 -7.26 -7.68
CA PRO A 118 -8.25 -8.13 -6.88
C PRO A 118 -8.75 -9.33 -7.70
N PRO A 119 -9.23 -10.37 -7.02
CA PRO A 119 -9.86 -11.51 -7.70
C PRO A 119 -10.99 -11.05 -8.63
N PRO A 120 -11.29 -11.78 -9.72
CA PRO A 120 -12.29 -11.38 -10.72
C PRO A 120 -13.65 -10.97 -10.13
N GLU A 121 -14.06 -11.61 -9.03
CA GLU A 121 -15.34 -11.38 -8.35
C GLU A 121 -15.38 -10.05 -7.57
N LEU A 122 -14.23 -9.40 -7.40
CA LEU A 122 -14.06 -8.12 -6.69
C LEU A 122 -13.52 -7.01 -7.61
N VAL A 123 -13.37 -7.25 -8.91
CA VAL A 123 -12.98 -6.22 -9.88
C VAL A 123 -14.09 -5.18 -9.93
N ARG A 124 -13.78 -3.96 -9.48
CA ARG A 124 -14.73 -2.84 -9.42
C ARG A 124 -14.90 -2.18 -10.78
N SER A 125 -16.04 -1.54 -11.02
CA SER A 125 -16.33 -0.79 -12.25
C SER A 125 -15.38 0.39 -12.50
N ASN A 126 -14.82 0.99 -11.45
CA ASN A 126 -13.86 2.09 -11.53
C ASN A 126 -12.38 1.66 -11.65
N MET A 127 -12.12 0.34 -11.70
CA MET A 127 -10.75 -0.15 -11.91
C MET A 127 -10.29 0.18 -13.33
N MET A 128 -9.13 0.81 -13.46
CA MET A 128 -8.47 1.10 -14.73
C MET A 128 -7.05 0.56 -14.73
N VAL A 129 -6.71 -0.28 -15.71
CA VAL A 129 -5.42 -0.96 -15.83
C VAL A 129 -4.68 -0.50 -17.08
N VAL A 130 -3.46 0.02 -16.91
CA VAL A 130 -2.56 0.27 -18.02
C VAL A 130 -1.71 -0.98 -18.27
N LEU A 131 -1.84 -1.60 -19.44
CA LEU A 131 -0.92 -2.63 -19.91
C LEU A 131 0.20 -1.94 -20.68
N HIS A 132 1.38 -1.82 -20.08
CA HIS A 132 2.48 -1.02 -20.62
C HIS A 132 3.68 -1.87 -21.07
N PHE A 133 4.05 -1.75 -22.34
CA PHE A 133 5.22 -2.40 -22.93
C PHE A 133 6.40 -1.42 -22.97
N HIS A 134 7.51 -1.80 -22.33
CA HIS A 134 8.70 -0.94 -22.29
C HIS A 134 9.44 -0.89 -23.65
N GLY A 135 10.24 0.14 -23.85
CA GLY A 135 11.13 0.31 -25.01
C GLY A 135 12.44 -0.47 -24.91
N GLY A 136 13.52 0.10 -25.42
CA GLY A 136 14.84 -0.56 -25.45
C GLY A 136 15.15 -1.29 -26.75
N ALA A 137 14.55 -0.84 -27.87
CA ALA A 137 14.82 -1.34 -29.23
C ALA A 137 14.67 -2.87 -29.38
N PHE A 138 13.77 -3.49 -28.60
CA PHE A 138 13.57 -4.94 -28.48
C PHE A 138 14.76 -5.74 -27.89
N VAL A 139 15.91 -5.11 -27.62
CA VAL A 139 17.16 -5.80 -27.29
C VAL A 139 17.56 -5.69 -25.82
N ILE A 140 17.08 -4.68 -25.12
CA ILE A 140 17.34 -4.44 -23.70
C ILE A 140 16.05 -3.97 -23.01
N GLY A 141 16.10 -3.88 -21.69
CA GLY A 141 15.00 -3.43 -20.85
C GLY A 141 14.25 -4.60 -20.24
N ASN A 142 13.56 -4.27 -19.16
CA ASN A 142 12.87 -5.25 -18.35
C ASN A 142 11.52 -4.70 -17.87
N GLY A 143 10.44 -5.48 -17.99
CA GLY A 143 9.16 -5.21 -17.36
C GLY A 143 9.18 -5.35 -15.83
N ARG A 144 10.24 -4.92 -15.15
CA ARG A 144 10.47 -5.00 -13.69
C ARG A 144 10.64 -3.62 -13.10
N ASP A 145 10.63 -3.54 -11.77
CA ASP A 145 10.73 -2.28 -11.03
C ASP A 145 12.03 -1.50 -11.33
N GLU A 146 13.11 -2.21 -11.65
CA GLU A 146 14.42 -1.60 -11.95
C GLU A 146 14.36 -0.64 -13.15
N ASP A 147 13.62 -1.03 -14.20
CA ASP A 147 13.50 -0.24 -15.42
C ASP A 147 12.17 0.53 -15.47
N THR A 148 11.06 -0.15 -15.18
CA THR A 148 9.70 0.37 -15.34
C THR A 148 9.04 0.83 -14.04
N GLY A 149 9.64 0.58 -12.87
CA GLY A 149 8.98 0.86 -11.58
C GLY A 149 8.73 2.34 -11.32
N TYR A 150 9.60 3.22 -11.85
CA TYR A 150 9.35 4.66 -11.84
C TYR A 150 8.14 5.00 -12.73
N LEU A 151 8.18 4.60 -14.00
CA LEU A 151 7.12 4.83 -14.98
C LEU A 151 5.76 4.30 -14.50
N ALA A 152 5.71 3.09 -13.92
CA ALA A 152 4.47 2.49 -13.47
C ALA A 152 3.84 3.27 -12.30
N ARG A 153 4.65 3.68 -11.31
CA ARG A 153 4.17 4.54 -10.21
C ARG A 153 3.72 5.90 -10.75
N TYR A 154 4.46 6.42 -11.70
CA TYR A 154 4.19 7.71 -12.31
C TYR A 154 2.87 7.72 -13.09
N LEU A 155 2.62 6.71 -13.90
CA LEU A 155 1.35 6.57 -14.63
C LEU A 155 0.17 6.48 -13.66
N ILE A 156 0.30 5.79 -12.52
CA ILE A 156 -0.77 5.75 -11.51
C ILE A 156 -1.03 7.15 -10.93
N GLU A 157 0.03 7.82 -10.49
CA GLU A 157 -0.05 9.15 -9.88
C GLU A 157 -0.64 10.19 -10.84
N GLN A 158 -0.22 10.16 -12.10
CA GLN A 158 -0.50 11.23 -13.06
C GLN A 158 -1.69 10.96 -13.97
N THR A 159 -1.98 9.70 -14.32
CA THR A 159 -3.12 9.39 -15.22
C THR A 159 -4.38 8.99 -14.47
N GLY A 160 -4.33 8.78 -13.15
CA GLY A 160 -5.49 8.34 -12.37
C GLY A 160 -5.90 6.88 -12.63
N CYS A 161 -5.09 6.11 -13.35
CA CYS A 161 -5.29 4.68 -13.46
C CYS A 161 -5.01 3.99 -12.11
N THR A 162 -5.70 2.89 -11.86
CA THR A 162 -5.58 2.17 -10.57
C THR A 162 -4.39 1.20 -10.54
N HIS A 163 -4.03 0.63 -11.70
CA HIS A 163 -2.98 -0.37 -11.80
C HIS A 163 -2.19 -0.21 -13.10
N VAL A 164 -0.91 -0.57 -13.04
CA VAL A 164 -0.05 -0.73 -14.23
C VAL A 164 0.52 -2.14 -14.23
N CYS A 165 0.38 -2.82 -15.36
CA CYS A 165 0.96 -4.13 -15.63
C CYS A 165 2.08 -3.98 -16.67
N THR A 166 3.31 -4.30 -16.30
CA THR A 166 4.47 -4.27 -17.20
C THR A 166 4.96 -5.68 -17.53
N PRO A 167 4.81 -6.15 -18.78
CA PRO A 167 5.29 -7.47 -19.19
C PRO A 167 6.80 -7.50 -19.43
N GLN A 168 7.46 -8.58 -19.00
CA GLN A 168 8.82 -8.93 -19.41
C GLN A 168 8.78 -9.70 -20.74
N TYR A 169 8.45 -9.03 -21.84
CA TYR A 169 8.42 -9.66 -23.16
C TYR A 169 9.82 -10.09 -23.59
N ARG A 170 9.93 -11.18 -24.36
CA ARG A 170 11.20 -11.75 -24.82
C ARG A 170 11.96 -10.74 -25.69
N LEU A 171 13.22 -10.49 -25.34
CA LEU A 171 14.11 -9.58 -26.07
C LEU A 171 14.77 -10.26 -27.27
N SER A 172 14.85 -9.58 -28.40
CA SER A 172 15.46 -10.08 -29.65
C SER A 172 16.97 -10.32 -29.55
N SER A 173 17.63 -9.75 -28.56
CA SER A 173 19.04 -10.02 -28.22
C SER A 173 19.24 -11.41 -27.58
N SER A 174 18.17 -12.04 -27.10
CA SER A 174 18.17 -13.37 -26.49
C SER A 174 17.78 -14.46 -27.49
N ASN A 175 18.24 -15.69 -27.25
CA ASN A 175 17.84 -16.84 -28.05
C ASN A 175 16.32 -17.03 -28.01
N GLY A 176 15.69 -17.10 -29.18
CA GLY A 176 14.23 -17.28 -29.30
C GLY A 176 13.40 -16.02 -29.02
N GLY A 177 14.02 -14.83 -28.99
CA GLY A 177 13.33 -13.54 -28.81
C GLY A 177 13.13 -12.72 -30.08
N ARG A 178 13.51 -13.24 -31.26
CA ARG A 178 13.20 -12.59 -32.54
C ARG A 178 11.69 -12.53 -32.79
N PHE A 179 11.27 -11.68 -33.72
CA PHE A 179 9.86 -11.60 -34.10
C PHE A 179 9.35 -12.98 -34.58
N PRO A 180 8.16 -13.47 -34.18
CA PRO A 180 7.07 -12.76 -33.49
C PRO A 180 7.07 -12.86 -31.95
N ALA A 181 8.16 -13.27 -31.30
CA ALA A 181 8.18 -13.52 -29.84
C ALA A 181 7.63 -12.37 -28.99
N PRO A 182 8.02 -11.09 -29.18
CA PRO A 182 7.48 -9.98 -28.38
C PRO A 182 5.97 -9.80 -28.56
N LEU A 183 5.45 -10.05 -29.76
CA LEU A 183 4.03 -9.90 -30.07
C LEU A 183 3.20 -11.08 -29.53
N GLN A 184 3.74 -12.30 -29.54
CA GLN A 184 3.14 -13.44 -28.83
C GLN A 184 3.02 -13.15 -27.33
N ASP A 185 4.05 -12.53 -26.75
CA ASP A 185 4.07 -12.17 -25.33
C ASP A 185 3.05 -11.06 -25.03
N ALA A 186 2.92 -10.07 -25.92
CA ALA A 186 1.90 -9.02 -25.80
C ALA A 186 0.47 -9.57 -25.82
N LEU A 187 0.16 -10.47 -26.75
CA LEU A 187 -1.13 -11.15 -26.79
C LEU A 187 -1.37 -11.96 -25.51
N THR A 188 -0.35 -12.67 -25.03
CA THR A 188 -0.41 -13.44 -23.78
C THR A 188 -0.74 -12.56 -22.58
N ALA A 189 -0.09 -11.40 -22.46
CA ALA A 189 -0.38 -10.44 -21.40
C ALA A 189 -1.82 -9.92 -21.49
N TYR A 190 -2.27 -9.48 -22.68
CA TYR A 190 -3.60 -8.94 -22.86
C TYR A 190 -4.70 -9.98 -22.55
N LEU A 191 -4.55 -11.21 -23.04
CA LEU A 191 -5.46 -12.32 -22.73
C LEU A 191 -5.47 -12.69 -21.25
N CYS A 192 -4.34 -12.52 -20.54
CA CYS A 192 -4.30 -12.72 -19.10
C CYS A 192 -5.22 -11.71 -18.39
N LEU A 193 -5.17 -10.44 -18.75
CA LEU A 193 -6.02 -9.41 -18.15
C LEU A 193 -7.51 -9.72 -18.37
N ILE A 194 -7.92 -9.94 -19.62
CA ILE A 194 -9.36 -10.09 -19.95
C ILE A 194 -9.95 -11.45 -19.60
N LYS A 195 -9.21 -12.56 -19.80
CA LYS A 195 -9.74 -13.93 -19.62
C LYS A 195 -9.30 -14.60 -18.31
N THR A 196 -8.21 -14.15 -17.66
CA THR A 196 -7.73 -14.73 -16.38
C THR A 196 -8.08 -13.85 -15.20
N LYS A 197 -7.84 -12.54 -15.30
CA LYS A 197 -8.08 -11.58 -14.22
C LYS A 197 -9.49 -11.00 -14.24
N GLY A 198 -10.26 -11.25 -15.29
CA GLY A 198 -11.64 -10.76 -15.43
C GLY A 198 -11.73 -9.24 -15.57
N ILE A 199 -10.65 -8.57 -15.98
CA ILE A 199 -10.64 -7.13 -16.22
C ILE A 199 -11.26 -6.90 -17.60
N PRO A 200 -12.44 -6.26 -17.72
CA PRO A 200 -13.05 -5.95 -19.00
C PRO A 200 -12.12 -5.09 -19.86
N ALA A 201 -12.14 -5.27 -21.18
CA ALA A 201 -11.30 -4.44 -22.07
C ALA A 201 -11.64 -2.94 -22.03
N SER A 202 -12.88 -2.60 -21.65
CA SER A 202 -13.31 -1.23 -21.34
C SER A 202 -12.58 -0.60 -20.14
N GLN A 203 -11.89 -1.42 -19.34
CA GLN A 203 -11.07 -1.01 -18.20
C GLN A 203 -9.56 -1.08 -18.49
N ILE A 204 -9.15 -1.31 -19.75
CA ILE A 204 -7.76 -1.47 -20.13
C ILE A 204 -7.31 -0.31 -21.02
N ILE A 205 -6.21 0.32 -20.64
CA ILE A 205 -5.47 1.26 -21.49
C ILE A 205 -4.23 0.53 -22.00
N LEU A 206 -4.07 0.44 -23.31
CA LEU A 206 -2.90 -0.17 -23.92
C LEU A 206 -1.80 0.89 -24.07
N SER A 207 -0.60 0.61 -23.59
CA SER A 207 0.49 1.58 -23.62
C SER A 207 1.82 0.95 -24.02
N GLY A 208 2.70 1.76 -24.59
CA GLY A 208 4.11 1.43 -24.66
C GLY A 208 4.95 2.62 -25.07
N ASP A 209 6.24 2.55 -24.77
CA ASP A 209 7.25 3.52 -25.21
C ASP A 209 8.17 2.94 -26.28
N SER A 210 8.62 3.75 -27.25
CA SER A 210 9.63 3.36 -28.23
C SER A 210 9.29 2.04 -28.95
N ALA A 211 10.12 1.01 -28.81
CA ALA A 211 9.87 -0.34 -29.33
C ALA A 211 8.65 -1.03 -28.69
N GLY A 212 8.34 -0.77 -27.42
CA GLY A 212 7.14 -1.28 -26.77
C GLY A 212 5.86 -0.66 -27.34
N ALA A 213 5.91 0.60 -27.78
CA ALA A 213 4.80 1.21 -28.51
C ALA A 213 4.56 0.53 -29.88
N ASN A 214 5.63 0.07 -30.54
CA ASN A 214 5.52 -0.75 -31.75
C ASN A 214 4.80 -2.08 -31.46
N ILE A 215 5.14 -2.75 -30.36
CA ILE A 215 4.46 -3.96 -29.90
C ILE A 215 2.96 -3.69 -29.64
N ALA A 216 2.64 -2.58 -28.98
CA ALA A 216 1.26 -2.17 -28.72
C ALA A 216 0.47 -1.95 -30.02
N LEU A 217 1.06 -1.26 -31.00
CA LEU A 217 0.47 -1.09 -32.34
C LEU A 217 0.29 -2.43 -33.07
N GLY A 218 1.28 -3.32 -33.00
CA GLY A 218 1.20 -4.66 -33.54
C GLY A 218 0.08 -5.49 -32.90
N LEU A 219 -0.15 -5.34 -31.59
CA LEU A 219 -1.24 -6.03 -30.89
C LEU A 219 -2.61 -5.50 -31.34
N LEU A 220 -2.77 -4.19 -31.50
CA LEU A 220 -4.01 -3.60 -32.04
C LEU A 220 -4.30 -4.11 -33.46
N ARG A 221 -3.27 -4.21 -34.30
CA ARG A 221 -3.41 -4.79 -35.63
C ARG A 221 -3.84 -6.26 -35.57
N TYR A 222 -3.24 -7.04 -34.68
CA TYR A 222 -3.64 -8.43 -34.49
C TYR A 222 -5.09 -8.57 -34.05
N ILE A 223 -5.54 -7.72 -33.11
CA ILE A 223 -6.94 -7.68 -32.66
C ILE A 223 -7.87 -7.27 -33.82
N HIS A 224 -7.46 -6.35 -34.68
CA HIS A 224 -8.21 -6.00 -35.88
C HIS A 224 -8.34 -7.19 -36.85
N GLU A 225 -7.27 -7.94 -37.09
CA GLU A 225 -7.26 -9.03 -38.06
C GLU A 225 -7.96 -10.30 -37.55
N TYR A 226 -7.87 -10.62 -36.25
CA TYR A 226 -8.32 -11.90 -35.69
C TYR A 226 -9.24 -11.79 -34.46
N GLY A 227 -9.38 -10.60 -33.87
CA GLY A 227 -10.04 -10.42 -32.57
C GLY A 227 -11.52 -10.76 -32.57
N GLN A 228 -12.24 -10.52 -33.68
CA GLN A 228 -13.65 -10.91 -33.78
C GLN A 228 -13.83 -12.45 -33.73
N GLN A 229 -12.96 -13.19 -34.41
CA GLN A 229 -13.01 -14.66 -34.44
C GLN A 229 -12.64 -15.26 -33.07
N ASP A 230 -11.71 -14.64 -32.36
CA ASP A 230 -11.15 -15.14 -31.10
C ASP A 230 -11.77 -14.50 -29.84
N GLU A 231 -12.83 -13.70 -30.01
CA GLU A 231 -13.50 -12.94 -28.94
C GLU A 231 -12.52 -12.10 -28.09
N ILE A 232 -11.65 -11.38 -28.78
CA ILE A 232 -10.64 -10.48 -28.21
C ILE A 232 -11.08 -9.04 -28.52
N PRO A 233 -11.72 -8.34 -27.57
CA PRO A 233 -12.15 -6.96 -27.76
C PRO A 233 -10.96 -5.99 -27.76
N PHE A 234 -11.14 -4.83 -28.38
CA PHE A 234 -10.18 -3.72 -28.31
C PHE A 234 -10.12 -3.08 -26.91
N PRO A 235 -8.96 -2.54 -26.50
CA PRO A 235 -8.83 -1.80 -25.25
C PRO A 235 -9.61 -0.49 -25.31
N ARG A 236 -9.87 0.11 -24.13
CA ARG A 236 -10.61 1.38 -24.00
C ARG A 236 -9.92 2.55 -24.68
N ALA A 237 -8.60 2.63 -24.56
CA ALA A 237 -7.77 3.71 -25.09
C ALA A 237 -6.33 3.23 -25.29
N VAL A 238 -5.54 4.04 -25.99
CA VAL A 238 -4.14 3.76 -26.30
C VAL A 238 -3.28 4.98 -25.96
N THR A 239 -2.14 4.78 -25.32
CA THR A 239 -1.15 5.84 -25.03
C THR A 239 0.25 5.41 -25.49
N LEU A 240 0.76 6.05 -26.54
CA LEU A 240 2.04 5.74 -27.18
C LEU A 240 3.06 6.83 -26.87
N TRP A 241 4.26 6.44 -26.44
CA TRP A 241 5.31 7.38 -26.02
C TRP A 241 6.52 7.23 -26.93
N SER A 242 6.88 8.27 -27.66
CA SER A 242 7.96 8.26 -28.66
C SER A 242 7.97 7.00 -29.55
N PRO A 243 6.83 6.63 -30.18
CA PRO A 243 6.68 5.29 -30.76
C PRO A 243 7.64 5.03 -31.92
N TRP A 244 8.26 3.85 -31.94
CA TRP A 244 9.09 3.43 -33.07
C TRP A 244 8.22 2.84 -34.19
N VAL A 245 7.78 3.70 -35.12
CA VAL A 245 6.73 3.37 -36.12
C VAL A 245 7.25 2.85 -37.46
N ASP A 246 8.57 2.85 -37.67
CA ASP A 246 9.24 2.25 -38.83
C ASP A 246 10.59 1.61 -38.43
N VAL A 247 10.58 0.31 -38.14
CA VAL A 247 11.80 -0.42 -37.76
C VAL A 247 12.77 -0.56 -38.93
N SER A 248 12.25 -0.74 -40.16
CA SER A 248 13.08 -0.87 -41.37
C SER A 248 13.91 0.38 -41.69
N ALA A 249 13.43 1.57 -41.32
CA ALA A 249 14.17 2.82 -41.51
C ALA A 249 15.56 2.81 -40.86
N ALA A 250 15.75 2.09 -39.74
CA ALA A 250 17.05 1.98 -39.08
C ALA A 250 18.08 1.12 -39.86
N LEU A 251 17.63 0.36 -40.86
CA LEU A 251 18.49 -0.43 -41.76
C LEU A 251 18.72 0.28 -43.10
N GLU A 252 17.68 0.99 -43.58
CA GLU A 252 17.66 1.63 -44.90
C GLU A 252 18.23 3.05 -44.89
N GLN A 253 18.06 3.78 -43.78
CA GLN A 253 18.39 5.20 -43.68
C GLN A 253 19.56 5.45 -42.71
N ASP A 254 20.30 6.52 -42.96
CA ASP A 254 21.36 6.98 -42.07
C ASP A 254 20.81 7.93 -41.01
N MET A 255 20.56 7.40 -39.81
CA MET A 255 20.06 8.15 -38.64
C MET A 255 20.91 9.37 -38.29
N THR A 256 22.21 9.40 -38.66
CA THR A 256 23.09 10.55 -38.39
C THR A 256 22.74 11.79 -39.19
N ARG A 257 21.94 11.64 -40.25
CA ARG A 257 21.41 12.75 -41.06
C ARG A 257 20.19 13.43 -40.44
N SER A 258 19.59 12.84 -39.40
CA SER A 258 18.48 13.49 -38.68
C SER A 258 18.94 14.81 -38.08
N PRO A 259 18.17 15.91 -38.23
CA PRO A 259 18.50 17.19 -37.60
C PRO A 259 18.60 17.08 -36.07
N ASN A 260 17.89 16.11 -35.51
CA ASN A 260 17.79 15.85 -34.07
C ASN A 260 18.84 14.86 -33.55
N TYR A 261 19.72 14.32 -34.41
CA TYR A 261 20.70 13.32 -33.99
C TYR A 261 21.67 13.80 -32.91
N LYS A 262 21.97 15.12 -32.86
CA LYS A 262 22.84 15.69 -31.83
C LYS A 262 22.12 15.90 -30.49
N THR A 263 20.80 16.08 -30.52
CA THR A 263 19.93 16.38 -29.37
C THR A 263 19.22 15.16 -28.81
N ASP A 264 19.62 13.96 -29.23
CA ASP A 264 19.07 12.70 -28.76
C ASP A 264 20.18 11.80 -28.18
N TYR A 265 19.81 10.91 -27.26
CA TYR A 265 20.69 9.85 -26.76
C TYR A 265 20.69 8.61 -27.64
N LEU A 266 19.71 8.44 -28.54
CA LEU A 266 19.68 7.32 -29.47
C LEU A 266 20.87 7.37 -30.46
N SER A 267 21.52 6.23 -30.63
CA SER A 267 22.64 6.07 -31.58
C SER A 267 22.22 5.22 -32.79
N LYS A 268 22.92 5.40 -33.91
CA LYS A 268 22.68 4.60 -35.12
C LYS A 268 22.98 3.12 -34.85
N GLU A 269 23.96 2.84 -34.00
CA GLU A 269 24.37 1.50 -33.61
C GLU A 269 23.24 0.81 -32.85
N PHE A 270 22.57 1.52 -31.95
CA PHE A 270 21.49 0.98 -31.13
C PHE A 270 20.25 0.65 -31.98
N GLY A 271 19.78 1.59 -32.80
CA GLY A 271 18.66 1.37 -33.71
C GLY A 271 18.92 0.22 -34.69
N ARG A 272 20.13 0.17 -35.28
CA ARG A 272 20.51 -0.91 -36.20
C ARG A 272 20.63 -2.25 -35.50
N TRP A 273 21.12 -2.30 -34.25
CA TRP A 273 21.17 -3.53 -33.47
C TRP A 273 19.77 -4.09 -33.19
N GLY A 274 18.82 -3.23 -32.78
CA GLY A 274 17.42 -3.60 -32.60
C GLY A 274 16.80 -4.17 -33.88
N ALA A 275 16.88 -3.41 -34.98
CA ALA A 275 16.28 -3.80 -36.26
C ALA A 275 16.89 -5.08 -36.86
N LEU A 276 18.20 -5.30 -36.73
CA LEU A 276 18.86 -6.52 -37.21
C LEU A 276 18.52 -7.76 -36.37
N THR A 277 18.38 -7.61 -35.05
CA THR A 277 18.11 -8.75 -34.17
C THR A 277 16.65 -9.17 -34.22
N ILE A 278 15.71 -8.20 -34.24
CA ILE A 278 14.28 -8.51 -34.29
C ILE A 278 13.88 -9.20 -35.59
N SER A 279 14.55 -8.87 -36.71
CA SER A 279 14.39 -9.50 -38.02
C SER A 279 15.22 -10.77 -38.23
N GLU A 280 16.00 -11.20 -37.22
CA GLU A 280 17.00 -12.28 -37.32
C GLU A 280 17.88 -12.13 -38.59
N SER A 281 18.39 -10.91 -38.80
CA SER A 281 19.25 -10.55 -39.94
C SER A 281 18.61 -10.83 -41.31
N GLY A 282 17.31 -10.55 -41.44
CA GLY A 282 16.56 -10.61 -42.71
C GLY A 282 15.71 -11.87 -42.91
N MET A 283 15.63 -12.75 -41.92
CA MET A 283 14.68 -13.89 -41.96
C MET A 283 13.22 -13.45 -41.83
N PHE A 284 12.97 -12.31 -41.17
CA PHE A 284 11.67 -11.66 -41.13
C PHE A 284 11.78 -10.26 -41.73
N ASP A 285 10.78 -9.85 -42.51
CA ASP A 285 10.79 -8.53 -43.16
C ASP A 285 10.51 -7.41 -42.14
N PRO A 286 11.51 -6.56 -41.81
CA PRO A 286 11.33 -5.46 -40.87
C PRO A 286 10.45 -4.34 -41.43
N SER A 287 10.20 -4.30 -42.75
CA SER A 287 9.31 -3.33 -43.39
C SER A 287 7.84 -3.78 -43.36
N GLY A 288 7.60 -4.98 -42.81
CA GLY A 288 6.30 -5.59 -42.77
C GLY A 288 5.28 -4.87 -41.85
N PRO A 289 4.00 -5.24 -41.98
CA PRO A 289 2.86 -4.57 -41.36
C PRO A 289 2.89 -4.41 -39.84
N TYR A 290 3.60 -5.29 -39.14
CA TYR A 290 3.66 -5.36 -37.68
C TYR A 290 4.90 -4.67 -37.08
N LEU A 291 5.93 -4.40 -37.89
CA LEU A 291 7.17 -3.76 -37.45
C LEU A 291 7.33 -2.34 -38.03
N SER A 292 6.67 -2.03 -39.15
CA SER A 292 6.65 -0.69 -39.74
C SER A 292 5.22 -0.16 -39.96
N PRO A 293 4.43 0.04 -38.88
CA PRO A 293 3.04 0.50 -38.99
C PRO A 293 2.86 1.83 -39.73
N LEU A 294 3.88 2.71 -39.78
CA LEU A 294 3.88 3.95 -40.58
C LEU A 294 3.61 3.69 -42.09
N ARG A 295 4.09 2.56 -42.60
CA ARG A 295 3.96 2.17 -44.02
C ARG A 295 2.64 1.45 -44.32
N HIS A 296 1.96 0.95 -43.29
CA HIS A 296 0.83 0.03 -43.43
C HIS A 296 -0.35 0.42 -42.52
N PRO A 297 -0.99 1.58 -42.76
CA PRO A 297 -2.15 2.01 -41.97
C PRO A 297 -3.28 0.98 -42.06
N PHE A 298 -4.00 0.80 -40.95
CA PHE A 298 -5.19 -0.03 -40.84
C PHE A 298 -6.27 0.75 -40.09
N LYS A 299 -7.53 0.35 -40.16
CA LYS A 299 -8.64 1.02 -39.46
C LYS A 299 -9.42 0.02 -38.62
N PRO A 300 -9.35 0.08 -37.28
CA PRO A 300 -10.24 -0.70 -36.42
C PRO A 300 -11.71 -0.36 -36.68
N ASP A 301 -12.61 -1.35 -36.53
CA ASP A 301 -14.05 -1.14 -36.67
C ASP A 301 -14.65 -0.27 -35.56
N VAL A 302 -13.92 -0.14 -34.45
CA VAL A 302 -14.28 0.69 -33.29
C VAL A 302 -13.31 1.86 -33.21
N SER A 303 -13.80 3.07 -32.95
CA SER A 303 -12.92 4.22 -32.70
C SER A 303 -12.21 4.05 -31.37
N ILE A 304 -10.87 4.02 -31.38
CA ILE A 304 -10.03 3.89 -30.19
C ILE A 304 -9.30 5.22 -29.96
N PRO A 305 -9.64 5.98 -28.90
CA PRO A 305 -8.91 7.19 -28.54
C PRO A 305 -7.42 6.87 -28.34
N THR A 306 -6.56 7.53 -29.11
CA THR A 306 -5.11 7.29 -29.11
C THR A 306 -4.36 8.57 -28.79
N PHE A 307 -3.64 8.59 -27.68
CA PHE A 307 -2.69 9.64 -27.33
C PHE A 307 -1.30 9.23 -27.82
N VAL A 308 -0.59 10.16 -28.46
CA VAL A 308 0.79 9.97 -28.90
C VAL A 308 1.62 11.13 -28.37
N ASN A 309 2.68 10.84 -27.62
CA ASN A 309 3.66 11.83 -27.20
C ASN A 309 4.97 11.67 -27.99
N ALA A 310 5.61 12.79 -28.33
CA ALA A 310 6.95 12.82 -28.90
C ALA A 310 7.78 13.99 -28.37
N GLY A 311 9.08 13.77 -28.21
CA GLY A 311 10.05 14.84 -27.92
C GLY A 311 10.35 15.65 -29.18
N GLY A 312 10.24 16.98 -29.11
CA GLY A 312 10.49 17.84 -30.27
C GLY A 312 11.92 17.75 -30.83
N ASN A 313 12.87 17.27 -30.03
CA ASN A 313 14.28 17.12 -30.38
C ASN A 313 14.71 15.64 -30.51
N GLU A 314 13.76 14.71 -30.66
CA GLU A 314 14.06 13.28 -30.81
C GLU A 314 14.29 12.86 -32.27
N VAL A 315 15.08 11.81 -32.51
CA VAL A 315 15.41 11.33 -33.86
C VAL A 315 14.21 10.74 -34.60
N LEU A 316 13.21 10.24 -33.88
CA LEU A 316 11.99 9.64 -34.44
C LEU A 316 10.88 10.68 -34.70
N TYR A 317 11.09 11.95 -34.35
CA TYR A 317 10.06 13.00 -34.37
C TYR A 317 9.30 13.08 -35.71
N HIS A 318 10.02 13.07 -36.83
CA HIS A 318 9.40 13.18 -38.15
C HIS A 318 8.58 11.93 -38.52
N ASP A 319 9.08 10.74 -38.21
CA ASP A 319 8.36 9.48 -38.46
C ASP A 319 7.08 9.41 -37.63
N ILE A 320 7.12 9.86 -36.36
CA ILE A 320 5.96 9.90 -35.46
C ILE A 320 4.90 10.87 -35.98
N ARG A 321 5.32 12.05 -36.46
CA ARG A 321 4.41 13.03 -37.08
C ARG A 321 3.74 12.47 -38.32
N ASP A 322 4.52 11.91 -39.23
CA ASP A 322 4.00 11.30 -40.46
C ASP A 322 3.04 10.16 -40.14
N PHE A 323 3.32 9.37 -39.10
CA PHE A 323 2.44 8.31 -38.62
C PHE A 323 1.10 8.88 -38.15
N CYS A 324 1.12 9.90 -37.28
CA CYS A 324 -0.10 10.51 -36.76
C CYS A 324 -0.95 11.12 -37.89
N GLU A 325 -0.32 11.90 -38.79
CA GLU A 325 -1.03 12.53 -39.91
C GLU A 325 -1.64 11.48 -40.85
N ARG A 326 -0.93 10.38 -41.14
CA ARG A 326 -1.45 9.29 -41.98
C ARG A 326 -2.60 8.54 -41.32
N TYR A 327 -2.46 8.18 -40.05
CA TYR A 327 -3.51 7.43 -39.34
C TYR A 327 -4.76 8.29 -39.09
N GLN A 328 -4.61 9.59 -38.81
CA GLN A 328 -5.74 10.53 -38.77
C GLN A 328 -6.48 10.59 -40.10
N LYS A 329 -5.76 10.68 -41.24
CA LYS A 329 -6.36 10.60 -42.59
C LYS A 329 -7.05 9.26 -42.84
N TYR A 330 -6.56 8.18 -42.23
CA TYR A 330 -7.16 6.85 -42.30
C TYR A 330 -8.35 6.65 -41.33
N GLY A 331 -8.68 7.68 -40.53
CA GLY A 331 -9.85 7.72 -39.67
C GLY A 331 -9.60 7.36 -38.20
N TRP A 332 -8.35 7.38 -37.72
CA TRP A 332 -8.06 7.24 -36.29
C TRP A 332 -8.30 8.53 -35.52
N MET A 333 -8.80 8.39 -34.30
CA MET A 333 -8.81 9.46 -33.30
C MET A 333 -7.46 9.53 -32.61
N ILE A 334 -6.54 10.34 -33.15
CA ILE A 334 -5.21 10.55 -32.57
C ILE A 334 -5.06 11.98 -32.08
N HIS A 335 -4.58 12.12 -30.84
CA HIS A 335 -4.05 13.36 -30.30
C HIS A 335 -2.53 13.27 -30.21
N LEU A 336 -1.82 14.15 -30.92
CA LEU A 336 -0.36 14.24 -30.90
C LEU A 336 0.06 15.37 -29.95
N ASP A 337 0.72 14.99 -28.87
CA ASP A 337 1.37 15.89 -27.92
C ASP A 337 2.87 15.97 -28.19
N ILE A 338 3.40 17.18 -28.32
CA ILE A 338 4.83 17.41 -28.54
C ILE A 338 5.42 18.06 -27.30
N SER A 339 6.32 17.33 -26.63
CA SER A 339 7.15 17.88 -25.57
C SER A 339 8.30 18.67 -26.19
N GLU A 340 8.12 19.99 -26.28
CA GLU A 340 9.10 20.88 -26.91
C GLU A 340 10.50 20.69 -26.31
N HIS A 341 11.50 20.69 -27.19
CA HIS A 341 12.92 20.59 -26.85
C HIS A 341 13.38 19.32 -26.11
N CYS A 342 12.47 18.37 -25.91
CA CYS A 342 12.76 17.11 -25.22
C CYS A 342 13.39 16.08 -26.16
N PRO A 343 14.31 15.23 -25.65
CA PRO A 343 14.82 14.08 -26.39
C PRO A 343 13.78 12.93 -26.41
N HIS A 344 14.18 11.79 -26.96
CA HIS A 344 13.38 10.56 -26.98
C HIS A 344 12.91 10.13 -25.58
N ASP A 345 11.66 9.66 -25.47
CA ASP A 345 11.13 8.88 -24.35
C ASP A 345 11.43 9.43 -22.93
N ILE A 346 10.91 10.63 -22.70
CA ILE A 346 10.98 11.28 -21.38
C ILE A 346 10.11 10.57 -20.33
N LEU A 347 9.15 9.73 -20.71
CA LEU A 347 8.32 9.00 -19.74
C LEU A 347 9.13 7.92 -19.02
N LEU A 348 9.92 7.13 -19.75
CA LEU A 348 10.74 6.07 -19.15
C LEU A 348 11.98 6.64 -18.45
N LEU A 349 12.65 7.64 -19.07
CA LEU A 349 13.97 8.09 -18.62
C LEU A 349 14.00 9.50 -18.03
N GLY A 350 12.91 10.28 -18.06
CA GLY A 350 12.87 11.71 -17.69
C GLY A 350 13.76 12.11 -16.52
N PRO A 351 13.57 11.57 -15.31
CA PRO A 351 14.43 11.89 -14.16
C PRO A 351 15.90 11.52 -14.35
N ARG A 352 16.18 10.40 -15.03
CA ARG A 352 17.55 9.92 -15.32
C ARG A 352 18.27 10.80 -16.34
N ILE A 353 17.55 11.44 -17.26
CA ILE A 353 18.11 12.38 -18.25
C ILE A 353 17.91 13.87 -17.91
N GLY A 354 17.22 14.18 -16.82
CA GLY A 354 17.02 15.56 -16.35
C GLY A 354 15.77 16.26 -16.90
N PHE A 355 14.81 15.52 -17.45
CA PHE A 355 13.54 15.99 -18.02
C PHE A 355 12.33 15.51 -17.19
N GLY A 356 12.45 15.53 -15.86
CA GLY A 356 11.40 15.03 -14.96
C GLY A 356 10.14 15.89 -15.00
N ALA A 357 10.28 17.21 -15.06
CA ALA A 357 9.15 18.15 -15.10
C ALA A 357 8.40 18.08 -16.44
N GLU A 358 9.13 17.92 -17.54
CA GLU A 358 8.57 17.77 -18.86
C GLU A 358 7.81 16.45 -19.01
N ALA A 359 8.33 15.37 -18.40
CA ALA A 359 7.60 14.10 -18.30
C ALA A 359 6.30 14.24 -17.49
N GLU A 360 6.26 15.12 -16.48
CA GLU A 360 5.07 15.42 -15.66
C GLU A 360 4.00 16.08 -16.51
N LYS A 361 4.38 17.13 -17.20
CA LYS A 361 3.49 17.84 -18.11
C LYS A 361 2.94 16.93 -19.22
N ALA A 362 3.77 16.08 -19.81
CA ALA A 362 3.31 15.13 -20.83
C ALA A 362 2.31 14.11 -20.28
N ALA A 363 2.50 13.65 -19.04
CA ALA A 363 1.56 12.74 -18.38
C ALA A 363 0.25 13.44 -17.98
N GLU A 364 0.31 14.71 -17.56
CA GLU A 364 -0.88 15.54 -17.32
C GLU A 364 -1.71 15.69 -18.61
N HIS A 365 -1.08 16.02 -19.74
CA HIS A 365 -1.78 16.10 -21.02
C HIS A 365 -2.41 14.76 -21.43
N ALA A 366 -1.74 13.64 -21.16
CA ALA A 366 -2.30 12.31 -21.39
C ALA A 366 -3.54 12.05 -20.52
N LYS A 367 -3.51 12.47 -19.24
CA LYS A 367 -4.66 12.39 -18.34
C LYS A 367 -5.84 13.21 -18.85
N ASP A 368 -5.59 14.45 -19.26
CA ASP A 368 -6.63 15.34 -19.78
C ASP A 368 -7.29 14.72 -21.01
N PHE A 369 -6.48 14.20 -21.94
CA PHE A 369 -6.99 13.46 -23.10
C PHE A 369 -7.82 12.22 -22.70
N LEU A 370 -7.34 11.40 -21.77
CA LEU A 370 -8.05 10.21 -21.32
C LEU A 370 -9.38 10.55 -20.61
N THR A 371 -9.43 11.68 -19.91
CA THR A 371 -10.64 12.17 -19.25
C THR A 371 -11.65 12.68 -20.29
N GLU A 372 -11.20 13.54 -21.20
CA GLU A 372 -12.07 14.24 -22.16
C GLU A 372 -12.48 13.36 -23.35
N ALA A 373 -11.53 12.70 -24.00
CA ALA A 373 -11.76 11.96 -25.24
C ALA A 373 -12.17 10.50 -24.98
N ALA A 374 -11.68 9.89 -23.91
CA ALA A 374 -12.03 8.51 -23.54
C ALA A 374 -13.09 8.44 -22.44
N GLY A 375 -13.60 9.57 -21.92
CA GLY A 375 -14.67 9.62 -20.91
C GLY A 375 -14.35 8.79 -19.67
N ILE A 376 -13.07 8.72 -19.28
CA ILE A 376 -12.63 7.93 -18.14
C ILE A 376 -12.72 8.83 -16.91
N ASN A 377 -13.57 8.49 -15.94
CA ASN A 377 -13.58 9.16 -14.63
C ASN A 377 -12.31 8.77 -13.87
N LEU A 378 -11.30 9.63 -13.97
CA LEU A 378 -9.99 9.42 -13.37
C LEU A 378 -9.93 10.13 -12.01
N CYS A 379 -9.52 9.41 -10.97
CA CYS A 379 -9.31 10.00 -9.65
C CYS A 379 -8.25 11.10 -9.71
N SER A 380 -8.55 12.31 -9.22
CA SER A 380 -7.58 13.38 -9.10
C SER A 380 -6.63 13.12 -7.91
N TYR A 381 -5.39 12.73 -8.16
CA TYR A 381 -4.32 12.72 -7.16
C TYR A 381 -3.71 14.12 -7.00
N SER A 382 -4.43 15.05 -6.38
CA SER A 382 -3.87 16.35 -5.99
C SER A 382 -3.34 16.27 -4.55
N ARG A 383 -2.10 16.73 -4.31
CA ARG A 383 -1.54 16.93 -2.96
C ARG A 383 -2.41 17.86 -2.08
N ASP A 384 -3.26 18.69 -2.68
CA ASP A 384 -4.13 19.64 -1.98
C ASP A 384 -5.57 19.12 -1.78
N SER A 385 -5.96 18.02 -2.45
CA SER A 385 -7.29 17.40 -2.31
C SER A 385 -7.50 16.62 -0.99
N LEU A 386 -6.46 16.56 -0.14
CA LEU A 386 -6.52 15.98 1.20
C LEU A 386 -7.46 16.74 2.16
N SER A 387 -7.88 17.96 1.81
CA SER A 387 -8.74 18.79 2.68
C SER A 387 -10.24 18.74 2.35
N THR A 388 -10.63 18.25 1.16
CA THR A 388 -12.03 18.36 0.68
C THR A 388 -12.68 17.03 0.28
N MET A 389 -11.97 15.90 0.24
CA MET A 389 -12.56 14.57 0.01
C MET A 389 -13.22 13.95 1.25
N GLY A 390 -13.79 14.77 2.14
CA GLY A 390 -14.48 14.33 3.36
C GLY A 390 -15.97 14.02 3.20
N ASN A 391 -16.61 14.28 2.05
CA ASN A 391 -18.08 14.22 1.94
C ASN A 391 -18.65 13.75 0.59
N HIS A 392 -17.85 13.24 -0.35
CA HIS A 392 -18.39 12.56 -1.53
C HIS A 392 -18.16 11.06 -1.38
N ALA A 393 -19.13 10.41 -0.75
CA ALA A 393 -19.43 9.03 -1.08
C ALA A 393 -19.70 9.02 -2.59
N GLU A 394 -18.79 8.42 -3.36
CA GLU A 394 -19.15 7.95 -4.70
C GLU A 394 -20.40 7.08 -4.51
N GLU A 395 -21.46 7.39 -5.26
CA GLU A 395 -22.73 6.69 -5.20
C GLU A 395 -22.50 5.17 -5.24
N PRO A 396 -23.25 4.38 -4.45
CA PRO A 396 -23.17 2.93 -4.56
C PRO A 396 -23.61 2.57 -5.97
N VAL A 397 -22.66 2.14 -6.80
CA VAL A 397 -22.96 1.60 -8.12
C VAL A 397 -23.87 0.39 -7.88
N ALA A 398 -25.14 0.57 -8.28
CA ALA A 398 -26.14 -0.46 -8.26
C ALA A 398 -25.72 -1.64 -9.15
N ASP A 399 -25.96 -2.83 -8.63
CA ASP A 399 -26.08 -4.11 -9.32
C ASP A 399 -25.01 -4.47 -10.37
N SER A 400 -23.96 -5.13 -9.89
CA SER A 400 -23.71 -6.47 -10.41
C SER A 400 -24.09 -7.47 -9.32
N THR A 401 -25.25 -8.11 -9.47
CA THR A 401 -25.53 -9.36 -8.76
C THR A 401 -24.37 -10.30 -9.02
N ILE A 402 -23.52 -10.51 -8.00
CA ILE A 402 -22.39 -11.44 -8.05
C ILE A 402 -22.96 -12.86 -8.09
N GLN A 403 -23.35 -13.32 -9.28
CA GLN A 403 -23.77 -14.71 -9.54
C GLN A 403 -22.54 -15.60 -9.71
N GLY A 404 -21.70 -15.66 -8.68
CA GLY A 404 -20.60 -16.61 -8.55
C GLY A 404 -20.40 -16.94 -7.08
N ASP A 405 -20.01 -18.18 -6.77
CA ASP A 405 -19.66 -18.57 -5.40
C ASP A 405 -18.57 -17.63 -4.86
N LEU A 406 -18.90 -16.84 -3.82
CA LEU A 406 -18.01 -15.89 -3.13
C LEU A 406 -16.99 -16.62 -2.25
N SER A 407 -16.14 -17.44 -2.88
CA SER A 407 -15.17 -18.31 -2.24
C SER A 407 -13.75 -17.75 -2.32
N PHE A 408 -13.05 -17.71 -1.19
CA PHE A 408 -11.72 -17.13 -1.03
C PHE A 408 -10.76 -18.09 -0.31
N ASP A 409 -9.46 -17.94 -0.50
CA ASP A 409 -8.48 -18.64 0.35
C ASP A 409 -8.43 -18.00 1.73
N VAL A 410 -8.49 -16.67 1.81
CA VAL A 410 -8.42 -15.91 3.05
C VAL A 410 -9.45 -14.79 3.05
N ILE A 411 -10.27 -14.70 4.10
CA ILE A 411 -11.06 -13.49 4.40
C ILE A 411 -10.46 -12.83 5.63
N ILE A 412 -10.10 -11.56 5.49
CA ILE A 412 -9.74 -10.67 6.59
C ILE A 412 -11.00 -9.90 7.00
N ILE A 413 -11.27 -9.82 8.30
CA ILE A 413 -12.40 -9.04 8.82
C ILE A 413 -11.88 -7.80 9.53
N GLY A 414 -12.27 -6.63 9.03
CA GLY A 414 -11.91 -5.31 9.52
C GLY A 414 -10.82 -4.65 8.68
N ALA A 415 -11.10 -3.46 8.15
CA ALA A 415 -10.17 -2.59 7.42
C ALA A 415 -9.47 -1.57 8.34
N GLY A 416 -9.19 -1.99 9.58
CA GLY A 416 -8.32 -1.26 10.50
C GLY A 416 -6.84 -1.51 10.23
N ILE A 417 -5.95 -0.93 11.05
CA ILE A 417 -4.49 -1.05 10.89
C ILE A 417 -4.02 -2.52 10.88
N SER A 418 -4.68 -3.39 11.65
CA SER A 418 -4.38 -4.83 11.66
C SER A 418 -4.70 -5.50 10.33
N GLY A 419 -5.90 -5.26 9.78
CA GLY A 419 -6.34 -5.87 8.53
C GLY A 419 -5.52 -5.40 7.33
N ILE A 420 -5.24 -4.10 7.24
CA ILE A 420 -4.38 -3.54 6.18
C ILE A 420 -2.97 -4.14 6.26
N ASN A 421 -2.38 -4.23 7.46
CA ASN A 421 -1.05 -4.83 7.60
C ASN A 421 -1.03 -6.31 7.20
N ALA A 422 -2.07 -7.07 7.57
CA ALA A 422 -2.18 -8.48 7.19
C ALA A 422 -2.33 -8.66 5.68
N ALA A 423 -3.16 -7.84 5.04
CA ALA A 423 -3.31 -7.84 3.58
C ALA A 423 -1.98 -7.55 2.90
N TYR A 424 -1.22 -6.55 3.36
CA TYR A 424 0.12 -6.28 2.84
C TYR A 424 1.04 -7.49 2.96
N ARG A 425 1.08 -8.16 4.12
CA ARG A 425 1.93 -9.34 4.32
C ARG A 425 1.50 -10.51 3.45
N LEU A 426 0.20 -10.75 3.32
CA LEU A 426 -0.33 -11.81 2.47
C LEU A 426 -0.02 -11.55 1.00
N GLN A 427 -0.33 -10.35 0.52
CA GLN A 427 -0.14 -10.01 -0.88
C GLN A 427 1.33 -9.95 -1.25
N THR A 428 2.27 -9.67 -0.33
CA THR A 428 3.71 -9.52 -0.65
C THR A 428 4.57 -10.74 -0.31
N GLU A 429 4.20 -11.52 0.70
CA GLU A 429 5.02 -12.63 1.23
C GLU A 429 4.25 -13.98 1.25
N GLY A 430 2.93 -13.96 1.09
CA GLY A 430 2.09 -15.17 0.98
C GLY A 430 2.22 -15.89 -0.36
N PRO A 431 1.47 -16.99 -0.59
CA PRO A 431 1.43 -17.63 -1.91
C PRO A 431 0.93 -16.66 -2.99
N SER A 432 1.60 -16.63 -4.14
CA SER A 432 1.29 -15.72 -5.25
C SER A 432 -0.11 -15.90 -5.85
N ASP A 433 -0.63 -17.11 -5.77
CA ASP A 433 -1.93 -17.56 -6.29
C ASP A 433 -3.08 -17.37 -5.28
N LEU A 434 -2.80 -16.81 -4.10
CA LEU A 434 -3.77 -16.68 -3.02
C LEU A 434 -4.85 -15.64 -3.32
N LYS A 435 -6.12 -16.04 -3.21
CA LYS A 435 -7.29 -15.17 -3.33
C LYS A 435 -7.74 -14.66 -1.96
N TYR A 436 -7.76 -13.33 -1.76
CA TYR A 436 -8.23 -12.74 -0.51
C TYR A 436 -9.15 -11.52 -0.68
N ALA A 437 -9.97 -11.29 0.35
CA ALA A 437 -10.83 -10.12 0.52
C ALA A 437 -10.73 -9.57 1.95
N ILE A 438 -11.03 -8.28 2.11
CA ILE A 438 -11.21 -7.63 3.41
C ILE A 438 -12.68 -7.23 3.54
N LEU A 439 -13.39 -7.73 4.55
CA LEU A 439 -14.77 -7.32 4.84
C LEU A 439 -14.77 -6.27 5.95
N GLU A 440 -15.30 -5.08 5.66
CA GLU A 440 -15.45 -3.97 6.60
C GLU A 440 -16.93 -3.66 6.76
N GLY A 441 -17.43 -3.69 7.99
CA GLY A 441 -18.84 -3.47 8.27
C GLY A 441 -19.29 -2.03 8.07
N ARG A 442 -18.35 -1.09 8.05
CA ARG A 442 -18.59 0.34 7.82
C ARG A 442 -18.35 0.74 6.37
N ASP A 443 -18.78 1.95 6.03
CA ASP A 443 -18.54 2.63 4.76
C ASP A 443 -17.13 3.22 4.63
N SER A 444 -16.30 3.14 5.68
CA SER A 444 -14.98 3.77 5.73
C SER A 444 -13.91 2.86 6.34
N ILE A 445 -12.69 3.01 5.80
CA ILE A 445 -11.45 2.50 6.37
C ILE A 445 -11.04 3.31 7.62
N GLY A 446 -10.21 2.73 8.49
CA GLY A 446 -9.57 3.45 9.61
C GLY A 446 -9.77 2.80 10.97
N GLY A 447 -10.82 1.97 11.13
CA GLY A 447 -11.15 1.33 12.41
C GLY A 447 -11.34 2.36 13.52
N THR A 448 -10.54 2.27 14.58
CA THR A 448 -10.56 3.20 15.73
C THR A 448 -10.48 4.68 15.32
N TRP A 449 -9.67 5.00 14.31
CA TRP A 449 -9.43 6.38 13.86
C TRP A 449 -10.59 6.94 13.04
N ASP A 450 -11.47 6.06 12.57
CA ASP A 450 -12.73 6.43 11.97
C ASP A 450 -13.91 6.40 12.98
N LEU A 451 -13.80 5.61 14.04
CA LEU A 451 -14.81 5.49 15.09
C LEU A 451 -14.83 6.70 16.02
N PHE A 452 -13.69 7.06 16.60
CA PHE A 452 -13.66 8.09 17.64
C PHE A 452 -13.56 9.49 17.03
N ARG A 453 -14.46 10.37 17.47
CA ARG A 453 -14.63 11.74 16.95
C ARG A 453 -14.54 12.82 18.03
N TYR A 454 -14.13 12.48 19.25
CA TYR A 454 -13.97 13.47 20.32
C TYR A 454 -12.80 14.44 20.03
N PRO A 455 -12.85 15.68 20.53
CA PRO A 455 -11.82 16.69 20.30
C PRO A 455 -10.42 16.19 20.71
N GLY A 456 -9.45 16.36 19.80
CA GLY A 456 -8.05 16.04 20.07
C GLY A 456 -7.64 14.58 19.90
N ILE A 457 -8.54 13.69 19.44
CA ILE A 457 -8.24 12.27 19.22
C ILE A 457 -6.87 12.10 18.55
N ARG A 458 -6.00 11.29 19.17
CA ARG A 458 -4.60 11.11 18.78
C ARG A 458 -4.04 9.80 19.29
N SER A 459 -2.92 9.38 18.74
CA SER A 459 -2.14 8.26 19.27
C SER A 459 -1.49 8.60 20.61
N ASP A 460 -1.54 7.65 21.54
CA ASP A 460 -0.75 7.64 22.78
C ASP A 460 0.58 6.88 22.63
N SER A 461 0.81 6.32 21.44
CA SER A 461 2.03 5.61 21.04
C SER A 461 2.76 6.42 19.96
N ASP A 462 4.08 6.25 19.87
CA ASP A 462 4.85 6.94 18.84
C ASP A 462 4.46 6.49 17.44
N ILE A 463 4.34 7.44 16.52
CA ILE A 463 3.85 7.17 15.17
C ILE A 463 4.85 6.36 14.34
N PHE A 464 6.13 6.40 14.69
CA PHE A 464 7.19 5.70 13.97
C PHE A 464 7.14 4.18 14.17
N THR A 465 6.67 3.71 15.33
CA THR A 465 6.42 2.29 15.62
C THR A 465 4.96 1.89 15.43
N PHE A 466 4.02 2.84 15.57
CA PHE A 466 2.60 2.65 15.28
C PHE A 466 2.32 2.54 13.78
N GLY A 467 3.02 3.29 12.93
CA GLY A 467 2.95 3.14 11.48
C GLY A 467 3.38 1.74 11.02
N PHE A 468 2.97 1.39 9.81
CA PHE A 468 3.36 0.18 9.11
C PHE A 468 4.88 0.11 8.92
N PRO A 469 5.53 -1.05 9.20
CA PRO A 469 6.96 -1.22 8.91
C PRO A 469 7.31 -1.07 7.42
N TRP A 470 6.32 -1.25 6.53
CA TRP A 470 6.48 -1.25 5.08
C TRP A 470 6.04 0.06 4.41
N SER A 471 5.35 0.95 5.14
CA SER A 471 4.98 2.28 4.68
C SER A 471 5.38 3.28 5.76
N PRO A 472 6.60 3.83 5.75
CA PRO A 472 7.04 4.74 6.80
C PRO A 472 6.19 6.02 6.88
N TRP A 473 5.97 6.49 8.11
CA TRP A 473 5.30 7.77 8.35
C TRP A 473 6.13 8.94 7.79
N LYS A 474 5.51 9.80 6.99
CA LYS A 474 6.20 10.86 6.23
C LYS A 474 6.29 12.21 6.93
N HIS A 475 5.56 12.43 8.02
CA HIS A 475 5.57 13.70 8.76
C HIS A 475 6.55 13.68 9.94
N ASN A 476 6.80 14.85 10.52
CA ASN A 476 7.87 15.03 11.52
C ASN A 476 7.40 14.78 12.97
N GLU A 477 6.09 14.83 13.22
CA GLU A 477 5.54 14.63 14.56
C GLU A 477 5.75 13.20 15.10
N SER A 478 6.00 13.09 16.40
CA SER A 478 6.14 11.81 17.09
C SER A 478 4.81 11.21 17.56
N LEU A 479 3.79 12.05 17.78
CA LEU A 479 2.42 11.65 18.06
C LEU A 479 1.53 12.30 17.01
N ALA A 480 0.65 11.52 16.36
CA ALA A 480 -0.20 12.00 15.29
C ALA A 480 -1.67 12.08 15.74
N ALA A 481 -2.38 13.07 15.21
CA ALA A 481 -3.81 13.22 15.34
C ALA A 481 -4.56 12.13 14.55
N GLY A 482 -5.78 11.81 14.97
CA GLY A 482 -6.53 10.66 14.45
C GLY A 482 -6.90 10.78 12.96
N ASP A 483 -7.19 11.99 12.50
CA ASP A 483 -7.39 12.33 11.08
C ASP A 483 -6.15 12.00 10.25
N LYS A 484 -4.97 12.50 10.64
CA LYS A 484 -3.72 12.20 9.94
C LYS A 484 -3.39 10.71 9.93
N ILE A 485 -3.72 9.98 11.00
CA ILE A 485 -3.53 8.52 11.04
C ILE A 485 -4.47 7.83 10.06
N LYS A 486 -5.73 8.28 9.97
CA LYS A 486 -6.69 7.77 8.98
C LYS A 486 -6.20 8.03 7.56
N ASP A 487 -5.74 9.26 7.26
CA ASP A 487 -5.21 9.62 5.94
C ASP A 487 -3.99 8.78 5.56
N TYR A 488 -3.06 8.61 6.49
CA TYR A 488 -1.92 7.72 6.32
C TYR A 488 -2.33 6.26 6.04
N MET A 489 -3.38 5.76 6.69
CA MET A 489 -3.90 4.41 6.42
C MET A 489 -4.52 4.32 5.03
N ILE A 490 -5.27 5.34 4.60
CA ILE A 490 -5.83 5.44 3.24
C ILE A 490 -4.69 5.45 2.21
N GLU A 491 -3.71 6.32 2.38
CA GLU A 491 -2.55 6.45 1.49
C GLU A 491 -1.75 5.13 1.44
N SER A 492 -1.52 4.50 2.59
CA SER A 492 -0.80 3.23 2.68
C SER A 492 -1.57 2.08 2.04
N ALA A 493 -2.89 2.02 2.20
CA ALA A 493 -3.71 1.00 1.55
C ALA A 493 -3.72 1.19 0.03
N ARG A 494 -3.92 2.42 -0.45
CA ARG A 494 -3.92 2.80 -1.88
C ARG A 494 -2.56 2.54 -2.54
N SER A 495 -1.49 3.02 -1.94
CA SER A 495 -0.12 2.81 -2.46
C SER A 495 0.31 1.35 -2.49
N ALA A 496 -0.38 0.48 -1.74
CA ALA A 496 -0.20 -0.96 -1.76
C ALA A 496 -1.30 -1.70 -2.55
N GLY A 497 -2.28 -1.01 -3.15
CA GLY A 497 -3.42 -1.60 -3.87
C GLY A 497 -4.39 -2.40 -3.00
N ILE A 498 -4.28 -2.31 -1.68
CA ILE A 498 -5.09 -3.08 -0.71
C ILE A 498 -6.53 -2.59 -0.70
N ASP A 499 -6.74 -1.30 -0.95
CA ASP A 499 -8.06 -0.66 -0.97
C ASP A 499 -9.02 -1.28 -2.00
N HIS A 500 -8.49 -1.86 -3.09
CA HIS A 500 -9.27 -2.61 -4.08
C HIS A 500 -9.79 -3.96 -3.58
N HIS A 501 -9.20 -4.51 -2.51
CA HIS A 501 -9.65 -5.76 -1.88
C HIS A 501 -10.64 -5.54 -0.74
N ILE A 502 -10.96 -4.29 -0.40
CA ILE A 502 -11.89 -3.96 0.70
C ILE A 502 -13.33 -3.95 0.21
N CYS A 503 -14.19 -4.72 0.88
CA CYS A 503 -15.63 -4.69 0.73
C CYS A 503 -16.21 -3.90 1.91
N TYR A 504 -16.50 -2.62 1.70
CA TYR A 504 -17.16 -1.76 2.69
C TYR A 504 -18.63 -2.14 2.83
N ASN A 505 -19.25 -1.80 3.96
CA ASN A 505 -20.64 -2.14 4.26
C ASN A 505 -20.92 -3.66 4.26
N HIS A 506 -19.92 -4.49 4.54
CA HIS A 506 -20.04 -5.95 4.63
C HIS A 506 -19.82 -6.39 6.09
N ALA A 507 -20.89 -6.37 6.88
CA ALA A 507 -20.83 -6.77 8.28
C ALA A 507 -21.00 -8.29 8.41
N VAL A 508 -20.00 -8.97 8.98
CA VAL A 508 -20.05 -10.42 9.22
C VAL A 508 -20.81 -10.70 10.53
N LEU A 509 -21.90 -11.47 10.45
CA LEU A 509 -22.73 -11.81 11.62
C LEU A 509 -22.31 -13.15 12.25
N THR A 510 -22.11 -14.16 11.41
CA THR A 510 -21.77 -15.52 11.84
C THR A 510 -20.61 -16.06 11.02
N ALA A 511 -19.80 -16.90 11.64
CA ALA A 511 -18.76 -17.66 10.96
C ALA A 511 -18.82 -19.11 11.44
N ASN A 512 -19.07 -20.04 10.53
CA ASN A 512 -19.22 -21.46 10.85
C ASN A 512 -18.21 -22.29 10.05
N TRP A 513 -17.33 -23.01 10.74
CA TRP A 513 -16.42 -23.92 10.08
C TRP A 513 -17.17 -25.19 9.65
N ARG A 514 -17.09 -25.54 8.37
CA ARG A 514 -17.62 -26.78 7.81
C ARG A 514 -16.48 -27.78 7.63
N SER A 515 -16.36 -28.74 8.53
CA SER A 515 -15.29 -29.75 8.49
C SER A 515 -15.31 -30.58 7.22
N GLY A 516 -16.50 -30.93 6.72
CA GLY A 516 -16.65 -31.68 5.46
C GLY A 516 -16.15 -30.91 4.22
N LYS A 517 -16.28 -29.58 4.20
CA LYS A 517 -15.82 -28.71 3.09
C LYS A 517 -14.42 -28.14 3.32
N LYS A 518 -13.91 -28.22 4.55
CA LYS A 518 -12.66 -27.59 5.01
C LYS A 518 -12.64 -26.06 4.76
N THR A 519 -13.78 -25.41 4.98
CA THR A 519 -13.97 -23.97 4.78
C THR A 519 -14.85 -23.36 5.87
N TRP A 520 -14.66 -22.07 6.11
CA TRP A 520 -15.56 -21.20 6.85
C TRP A 520 -16.70 -20.72 5.93
N GLU A 521 -17.93 -20.80 6.41
CA GLU A 521 -19.12 -20.18 5.83
C GLU A 521 -19.49 -18.94 6.66
N LEU A 522 -19.56 -17.78 6.01
CA LEU A 522 -19.83 -16.48 6.63
C LEU A 522 -21.16 -15.93 6.15
N GLN A 523 -22.03 -15.55 7.09
CA GLN A 523 -23.22 -14.75 6.77
C GLN A 523 -22.86 -13.28 6.88
N VAL A 524 -23.00 -12.55 5.77
CA VAL A 524 -22.60 -11.16 5.64
C VAL A 524 -23.82 -10.32 5.27
N THR A 525 -24.12 -9.32 6.10
CA THR A 525 -25.22 -8.38 5.85
C THR A 525 -24.70 -7.10 5.25
N ARG A 526 -25.46 -6.55 4.30
CA ARG A 526 -25.24 -5.23 3.69
C ARG A 526 -26.41 -4.31 3.99
N PRO A 527 -26.20 -2.98 4.11
CA PRO A 527 -27.27 -2.01 4.20
C PRO A 527 -28.22 -2.14 3.00
N GLY A 528 -29.53 -2.23 3.28
CA GLY A 528 -30.56 -2.33 2.25
C GLY A 528 -30.87 -3.75 1.76
N GLU A 529 -30.24 -4.79 2.32
CA GLU A 529 -30.55 -6.19 2.01
C GLU A 529 -31.26 -6.90 3.16
N ASP A 530 -32.34 -7.61 2.82
CA ASP A 530 -33.13 -8.37 3.80
C ASP A 530 -32.48 -9.70 4.19
N GLU A 531 -31.73 -10.32 3.27
CA GLU A 531 -31.10 -11.63 3.47
C GLU A 531 -29.57 -11.54 3.45
N PRO A 532 -28.85 -12.22 4.38
CA PRO A 532 -27.39 -12.23 4.37
C PRO A 532 -26.82 -12.93 3.12
N THR A 533 -25.79 -12.33 2.53
CA THR A 533 -24.99 -12.94 1.48
C THR A 533 -24.00 -13.95 2.09
N LEU A 534 -23.87 -15.13 1.48
CA LEU A 534 -22.95 -16.18 1.92
C LEU A 534 -21.56 -16.01 1.29
N PHE A 535 -20.53 -15.87 2.14
CA PHE A 535 -19.13 -15.91 1.74
C PHE A 535 -18.47 -17.19 2.24
N GLN A 536 -17.50 -17.72 1.51
CA GLN A 536 -16.71 -18.89 1.91
C GLN A 536 -15.23 -18.56 1.96
N ALA A 537 -14.52 -19.09 2.97
CA ALA A 537 -13.07 -18.92 3.08
C ALA A 537 -12.35 -20.15 3.64
N ARG A 538 -11.17 -20.48 3.13
CA ARG A 538 -10.32 -21.50 3.78
C ARG A 538 -9.75 -21.02 5.11
N PHE A 539 -9.44 -19.72 5.23
CA PHE A 539 -8.91 -19.08 6.43
C PHE A 539 -9.67 -17.81 6.80
N LEU A 540 -9.80 -17.59 8.10
CA LEU A 540 -10.37 -16.37 8.68
C LEU A 540 -9.31 -15.60 9.46
N LEU A 541 -9.11 -14.32 9.12
CA LEU A 541 -8.21 -13.41 9.81
C LEU A 541 -8.98 -12.28 10.50
N LEU A 542 -8.97 -12.26 11.83
CA LEU A 542 -9.65 -11.25 12.62
C LEU A 542 -8.75 -10.03 12.84
N GLY A 543 -8.97 -8.99 12.03
CA GLY A 543 -8.43 -7.64 12.18
C GLY A 543 -9.41 -6.65 12.82
N THR A 544 -10.41 -7.16 13.54
CA THR A 544 -11.59 -6.45 14.05
C THR A 544 -11.33 -5.51 15.23
N GLY A 545 -10.09 -5.47 15.75
CA GLY A 545 -9.79 -4.79 17.00
C GLY A 545 -10.49 -5.46 18.18
N TYR A 546 -10.78 -4.70 19.23
CA TYR A 546 -11.32 -5.27 20.47
C TYR A 546 -12.32 -4.39 21.21
N TYR A 547 -12.79 -3.31 20.60
CA TYR A 547 -13.81 -2.45 21.20
C TYR A 547 -15.18 -2.80 20.64
N ASP A 548 -16.21 -2.70 21.48
CA ASP A 548 -17.60 -2.70 21.04
C ASP A 548 -17.91 -1.32 20.46
N TYR A 549 -18.20 -1.27 19.16
CA TYR A 549 -18.42 0.00 18.46
C TYR A 549 -19.83 0.56 18.71
N GLN A 550 -20.77 -0.30 19.12
CA GLN A 550 -22.19 0.02 19.21
C GLN A 550 -22.60 0.39 20.63
N THR A 551 -21.97 -0.20 21.66
CA THR A 551 -22.37 0.03 23.05
C THR A 551 -21.18 0.47 23.93
N PRO A 552 -21.34 1.56 24.71
CA PRO A 552 -20.27 2.05 25.59
C PRO A 552 -20.11 1.14 26.81
N LEU A 553 -19.03 1.36 27.57
CA LEU A 553 -18.89 0.74 28.88
C LEU A 553 -19.88 1.38 29.86
N GLN A 554 -20.88 0.61 30.27
CA GLN A 554 -21.85 1.06 31.26
C GLN A 554 -21.17 1.35 32.60
N THR A 555 -21.24 2.62 33.04
CA THR A 555 -20.66 3.09 34.30
C THR A 555 -21.75 3.79 35.09
N VAL A 556 -22.06 3.28 36.28
CA VAL A 556 -23.06 3.89 37.16
C VAL A 556 -22.45 5.12 37.82
N ILE A 557 -23.02 6.29 37.53
CA ILE A 557 -22.70 7.57 38.19
C ILE A 557 -23.96 8.02 38.93
N PRO A 558 -23.98 8.04 40.27
CA PRO A 558 -25.20 8.30 41.03
C PRO A 558 -25.83 9.66 40.70
N GLY A 559 -27.11 9.68 40.28
CA GLY A 559 -27.86 10.90 40.01
C GLY A 559 -27.57 11.55 38.65
N ILE A 560 -26.73 10.96 37.80
CA ILE A 560 -26.34 11.56 36.51
C ILE A 560 -27.55 11.78 35.58
N GLU A 561 -28.58 10.94 35.71
CA GLU A 561 -29.85 11.04 34.99
C GLU A 561 -30.65 12.30 35.32
N LYS A 562 -30.36 12.96 36.46
CA LYS A 562 -31.03 14.20 36.88
C LYS A 562 -30.37 15.45 36.32
N PHE A 563 -29.16 15.34 35.80
CA PHE A 563 -28.39 16.49 35.33
C PHE A 563 -29.09 17.15 34.13
N GLU A 564 -29.43 18.43 34.25
CA GLU A 564 -30.13 19.20 33.21
C GLU A 564 -29.20 19.59 32.05
N GLY A 565 -27.88 19.63 32.31
CA GLY A 565 -26.87 19.92 31.31
C GLY A 565 -26.58 18.73 30.37
N LYS A 566 -25.58 18.89 29.49
CA LYS A 566 -25.27 17.86 28.50
C LYS A 566 -24.34 16.79 29.08
N VAL A 567 -24.74 15.52 28.99
CA VAL A 567 -23.86 14.36 29.23
C VAL A 567 -23.36 13.80 27.90
N ILE A 568 -22.05 13.65 27.74
CA ILE A 568 -21.42 13.15 26.51
C ILE A 568 -20.48 11.99 26.84
N HIS A 569 -20.69 10.87 26.16
CA HIS A 569 -19.73 9.76 26.17
C HIS A 569 -18.75 9.93 24.99
N PRO A 570 -17.42 9.96 25.19
CA PRO A 570 -16.44 10.26 24.13
C PRO A 570 -16.54 9.39 22.88
N GLN A 571 -16.94 8.11 23.03
CA GLN A 571 -17.15 7.20 21.90
C GLN A 571 -18.24 7.68 20.92
N PHE A 572 -19.26 8.39 21.40
CA PHE A 572 -20.41 8.87 20.63
C PHE A 572 -20.47 10.39 20.66
N TRP A 573 -19.32 11.03 20.41
CA TRP A 573 -19.22 12.47 20.41
C TRP A 573 -20.12 13.08 19.32
N PRO A 574 -21.01 14.03 19.63
CA PRO A 574 -21.87 14.64 18.62
C PRO A 574 -21.06 15.52 17.66
N LYS A 575 -21.31 15.38 16.35
CA LYS A 575 -20.51 15.99 15.27
C LYS A 575 -20.34 17.50 15.43
N ASP A 576 -21.41 18.20 15.79
CA ASP A 576 -21.47 19.67 15.81
C ASP A 576 -21.71 20.23 17.22
N TYR A 577 -21.20 19.56 18.26
CA TYR A 577 -21.37 20.03 19.63
C TYR A 577 -20.45 21.21 19.96
N ASP A 578 -21.04 22.39 20.18
CA ASP A 578 -20.32 23.57 20.66
C ASP A 578 -20.20 23.58 22.19
N TYR A 579 -18.97 23.69 22.66
CA TYR A 579 -18.58 23.77 24.08
C TYR A 579 -17.90 25.09 24.43
N THR A 580 -17.96 26.08 23.54
CA THR A 580 -17.40 27.41 23.76
C THR A 580 -18.04 28.09 24.97
N HIS A 581 -17.23 28.68 25.84
CA HIS A 581 -17.67 29.34 27.09
C HIS A 581 -18.45 28.45 28.07
N LYS A 582 -18.35 27.12 27.97
CA LYS A 582 -18.97 26.19 28.91
C LYS A 582 -18.00 25.72 29.98
N ASN A 583 -18.53 25.45 31.18
CA ASN A 583 -17.86 24.71 32.23
C ASN A 583 -18.00 23.21 31.98
N VAL A 584 -16.87 22.53 31.79
CA VAL A 584 -16.85 21.11 31.40
C VAL A 584 -16.19 20.29 32.50
N VAL A 585 -16.87 19.25 33.00
CA VAL A 585 -16.25 18.25 33.88
C VAL A 585 -16.02 16.96 33.10
N VAL A 586 -14.76 16.54 33.00
CA VAL A 586 -14.35 15.27 32.38
C VAL A 586 -14.14 14.23 33.48
N ILE A 587 -15.01 13.24 33.56
CA ILE A 587 -14.94 12.15 34.54
C ILE A 587 -14.06 11.03 33.99
N GLY A 588 -12.86 10.86 34.55
CA GLY A 588 -11.91 9.82 34.19
C GLY A 588 -10.46 10.29 34.18
N SER A 589 -9.52 9.34 34.19
CA SER A 589 -8.07 9.60 34.18
C SER A 589 -7.29 8.77 33.16
N GLY A 590 -7.98 8.16 32.20
CA GLY A 590 -7.36 7.42 31.11
C GLY A 590 -6.90 8.31 29.95
N ALA A 591 -6.34 7.68 28.91
CA ALA A 591 -5.83 8.37 27.72
C ALA A 591 -6.85 9.30 27.06
N THR A 592 -8.14 8.92 27.07
CA THR A 592 -9.23 9.76 26.56
C THR A 592 -9.36 11.07 27.32
N ALA A 593 -9.32 11.06 28.66
CA ALA A 593 -9.39 12.29 29.47
C ALA A 593 -8.15 13.17 29.27
N VAL A 594 -6.95 12.56 29.28
CA VAL A 594 -5.67 13.27 29.05
C VAL A 594 -5.59 13.90 27.65
N THR A 595 -6.39 13.42 26.70
CA THR A 595 -6.50 13.98 25.36
C THR A 595 -7.54 15.09 25.28
N ILE A 596 -8.74 14.86 25.83
CA ILE A 596 -9.85 15.81 25.77
C ILE A 596 -9.54 17.10 26.52
N VAL A 597 -8.94 17.00 27.71
CA VAL A 597 -8.68 18.15 28.59
C VAL A 597 -7.89 19.27 27.88
N PRO A 598 -6.69 19.02 27.33
CA PRO A 598 -5.95 20.07 26.64
C PRO A 598 -6.64 20.53 25.35
N SER A 599 -7.32 19.65 24.63
CA SER A 599 -7.95 20.01 23.35
C SER A 599 -9.24 20.84 23.47
N MET A 600 -9.91 20.78 24.63
CA MET A 600 -11.06 21.63 24.91
C MET A 600 -10.70 22.94 25.62
N ALA A 601 -9.53 23.00 26.27
CA ALA A 601 -9.13 24.10 27.13
C ALA A 601 -9.16 25.48 26.45
N ASP A 602 -8.90 25.57 25.14
CA ASP A 602 -8.87 26.87 24.45
C ASP A 602 -10.25 27.53 24.29
N LYS A 603 -11.31 26.73 24.13
CA LYS A 603 -12.68 27.20 23.85
C LYS A 603 -13.60 27.14 25.07
N ALA A 604 -13.43 26.13 25.93
CA ALA A 604 -14.22 26.02 27.16
C ALA A 604 -13.92 27.21 28.10
N GLU A 605 -14.90 27.62 28.90
CA GLU A 605 -14.68 28.63 29.94
C GLU A 605 -13.73 28.08 31.01
N ARG A 606 -14.02 26.85 31.44
CA ARG A 606 -13.21 26.10 32.40
C ARG A 606 -13.39 24.61 32.17
N ILE A 607 -12.30 23.84 32.24
CA ILE A 607 -12.34 22.39 32.16
C ILE A 607 -11.75 21.73 33.41
N THR A 608 -12.51 20.84 34.04
CA THR A 608 -12.06 20.14 35.25
C THR A 608 -12.01 18.65 34.99
N MET A 609 -10.83 18.04 35.10
CA MET A 609 -10.66 16.60 35.10
C MET A 609 -10.96 16.04 36.49
N LEU A 610 -12.09 15.35 36.64
CA LEU A 610 -12.47 14.67 37.87
C LEU A 610 -12.02 13.21 37.82
N GLN A 611 -11.13 12.84 38.74
CA GLN A 611 -10.56 11.50 38.81
C GLN A 611 -10.69 10.87 40.20
N ARG A 612 -11.04 9.58 40.25
CA ARG A 612 -11.04 8.79 41.49
C ARG A 612 -9.63 8.37 41.90
N SER A 613 -8.81 8.03 40.91
CA SER A 613 -7.44 7.55 41.14
C SER A 613 -6.53 8.15 40.06
N PRO A 614 -5.44 8.83 40.47
CA PRO A 614 -4.52 9.42 39.53
C PRO A 614 -3.76 8.38 38.72
N GLY A 615 -3.56 8.69 37.44
CA GLY A 615 -2.75 7.90 36.52
C GLY A 615 -1.37 8.51 36.26
N TYR A 616 -0.48 7.73 35.65
CA TYR A 616 0.80 8.26 35.17
C TYR A 616 0.62 8.99 33.84
N ILE A 617 1.05 10.25 33.79
CA ILE A 617 1.06 11.10 32.59
C ILE A 617 2.50 11.53 32.33
N PHE A 618 2.99 11.38 31.11
CA PHE A 618 4.36 11.77 30.76
C PHE A 618 4.42 12.58 29.46
N PRO A 619 5.15 13.71 29.44
CA PRO A 619 5.31 14.51 28.24
C PRO A 619 6.25 13.84 27.24
N LEU A 620 5.78 13.62 26.02
CA LEU A 620 6.59 13.20 24.88
C LEU A 620 6.86 14.38 23.95
N PRO A 621 8.12 14.66 23.61
CA PRO A 621 8.43 15.71 22.64
C PRO A 621 7.93 15.32 21.25
N SER A 622 7.31 16.27 20.53
CA SER A 622 6.79 16.04 19.18
C SER A 622 7.92 15.86 18.18
N ASN A 623 9.02 16.61 18.33
CA ASN A 623 10.21 16.52 17.48
C ASN A 623 11.45 16.32 18.34
N SER A 624 12.29 15.35 17.97
CA SER A 624 13.61 15.16 18.58
C SER A 624 14.69 15.74 17.68
N PHE A 625 15.63 16.48 18.24
CA PHE A 625 16.84 16.94 17.53
C PHE A 625 17.54 15.80 16.77
N PHE A 626 17.61 14.61 17.37
CA PHE A 626 18.19 13.43 16.73
C PHE A 626 17.40 12.95 15.53
N THR A 627 16.06 12.97 15.60
CA THR A 627 15.20 12.60 14.47
C THR A 627 15.43 13.57 13.32
N THR A 628 15.41 14.87 13.58
CA THR A 628 15.72 15.90 12.56
C THR A 628 17.10 15.68 11.93
N LEU A 629 18.13 15.43 12.74
CA LEU A 629 19.48 15.18 12.26
C LEU A 629 19.58 13.96 11.32
N LEU A 630 18.90 12.86 11.67
CA LEU A 630 18.86 11.65 10.84
C LEU A 630 18.24 11.92 9.47
N PHE A 631 17.11 12.64 9.42
CA PHE A 631 16.42 12.97 8.17
C PHE A 631 17.16 13.98 7.31
N THR A 632 18.00 14.84 7.90
CA THR A 632 18.82 15.81 7.14
C THR A 632 20.05 15.16 6.50
N ILE A 633 20.68 14.17 7.15
CA ILE A 633 21.99 13.63 6.72
C ILE A 633 21.84 12.35 5.88
N LEU A 634 20.83 11.52 6.16
CA LEU A 634 20.71 10.19 5.56
C LEU A 634 19.61 10.16 4.49
N PRO A 635 19.72 9.23 3.51
CA PRO A 635 18.61 8.94 2.61
C PRO A 635 17.35 8.57 3.40
N ALA A 636 16.18 9.02 2.93
CA ALA A 636 14.91 8.92 3.66
C ALA A 636 14.63 7.49 4.17
N SER A 637 14.84 6.45 3.36
CA SER A 637 14.61 5.06 3.75
C SER A 637 15.47 4.61 4.94
N VAL A 638 16.74 5.03 4.97
CA VAL A 638 17.68 4.72 6.06
C VAL A 638 17.32 5.52 7.31
N ALA A 639 17.00 6.80 7.16
CA ALA A 639 16.57 7.66 8.26
C ALA A 639 15.32 7.11 8.96
N HIS A 640 14.29 6.72 8.20
CA HIS A 640 13.08 6.11 8.75
C HIS A 640 13.37 4.80 9.48
N PHE A 641 14.21 3.92 8.90
CA PHE A 641 14.56 2.65 9.51
C PHE A 641 15.28 2.84 10.86
N LEU A 642 16.31 3.69 10.90
CA LEU A 642 17.06 3.96 12.13
C LEU A 642 16.20 4.65 13.19
N ASN A 643 15.40 5.65 12.79
CA ASN A 643 14.49 6.33 13.71
C ASN A 643 13.49 5.34 14.33
N ARG A 644 12.85 4.48 13.52
CA ARG A 644 11.96 3.43 14.04
C ARG A 644 12.68 2.50 15.03
N LEU A 645 13.92 2.11 14.72
CA LEU A 645 14.70 1.24 15.60
C LEU A 645 14.99 1.91 16.95
N LEU A 646 15.36 3.19 16.96
CA LEU A 646 15.58 3.97 18.18
C LEU A 646 14.30 4.05 19.03
N TRP A 647 13.15 4.31 18.41
CA TRP A 647 11.86 4.34 19.12
C TRP A 647 11.48 2.99 19.71
N LEU A 648 11.71 1.89 18.99
CA LEU A 648 11.53 0.52 19.50
C LEU A 648 12.37 0.25 20.74
N PHE A 649 13.67 0.53 20.68
CA PHE A 649 14.57 0.33 21.82
C PHE A 649 14.21 1.21 23.00
N ARG A 650 13.89 2.48 22.76
CA ARG A 650 13.48 3.42 23.81
C ARG A 650 12.21 2.95 24.53
N SER A 651 11.20 2.51 23.79
CA SER A 651 9.95 1.97 24.35
C SER A 651 10.21 0.72 25.19
N TYR A 652 11.05 -0.20 24.67
CA TYR A 652 11.43 -1.42 25.37
C TYR A 652 12.20 -1.14 26.66
N LEU A 653 13.23 -0.29 26.62
CA LEU A 653 14.05 0.07 27.79
C LEU A 653 13.22 0.80 28.85
N THR A 654 12.31 1.69 28.43
CA THR A 654 11.41 2.40 29.37
C THR A 654 10.49 1.41 30.09
N THR A 655 9.93 0.46 29.36
CA THR A 655 9.08 -0.59 29.92
C THR A 655 9.88 -1.49 30.88
N LEU A 656 11.09 -1.87 30.49
CA LEU A 656 11.98 -2.69 31.31
C LEU A 656 12.34 -1.96 32.61
N LEU A 657 12.70 -0.67 32.54
CA LEU A 657 12.97 0.15 33.72
C LEU A 657 11.76 0.22 34.66
N CYS A 658 10.55 0.41 34.11
CA CYS A 658 9.33 0.46 34.91
C CYS A 658 9.05 -0.86 35.65
N LYS A 659 9.30 -2.01 35.00
CA LYS A 659 9.07 -3.34 35.58
C LYS A 659 10.17 -3.77 36.54
N SER A 660 11.44 -3.55 36.18
CA SER A 660 12.60 -4.02 36.94
C SER A 660 13.01 -3.07 38.08
N CYS A 661 12.79 -1.75 37.92
CA CYS A 661 13.15 -0.74 38.92
C CYS A 661 12.02 0.29 39.13
N PRO A 662 10.81 -0.13 39.56
CA PRO A 662 9.64 0.75 39.66
C PRO A 662 9.86 1.96 40.57
N GLY A 663 10.63 1.82 41.65
CA GLY A 663 10.95 2.92 42.55
C GLY A 663 11.73 4.06 41.89
N LEU A 664 12.71 3.73 41.04
CA LEU A 664 13.48 4.70 40.26
C LEU A 664 12.60 5.35 39.19
N ALA A 665 11.81 4.55 38.47
CA ALA A 665 10.86 5.06 37.47
C ALA A 665 9.89 6.08 38.09
N LYS A 666 9.31 5.77 39.27
CA LYS A 666 8.43 6.69 40.01
C LYS A 666 9.12 8.02 40.35
N LYS A 667 10.38 7.98 40.80
CA LYS A 667 11.15 9.20 41.12
C LYS A 667 11.38 10.07 39.87
N ILE A 668 11.75 9.46 38.75
CA ILE A 668 11.94 10.18 37.47
C ILE A 668 10.62 10.81 37.01
N ILE A 669 9.54 10.03 36.97
CA ILE A 669 8.22 10.52 36.52
C ILE A 669 7.72 11.64 37.44
N LYS A 670 7.85 11.49 38.77
CA LYS A 670 7.50 12.53 39.74
C LYS A 670 8.26 13.83 39.46
N HIS A 671 9.57 13.75 39.27
CA HIS A 671 10.41 14.92 38.99
C HIS A 671 10.01 15.64 37.72
N VAL A 672 9.78 14.90 36.63
CA VAL A 672 9.31 15.46 35.35
C VAL A 672 7.93 16.09 35.50
N THR A 673 7.02 15.45 36.23
CA THR A 673 5.65 15.94 36.47
C THR A 673 5.68 17.25 37.26
N ILE A 674 6.40 17.30 38.39
CA ILE A 674 6.50 18.52 39.23
C ILE A 674 7.05 19.70 38.42
N LYS A 675 8.07 19.48 37.57
CA LYS A 675 8.62 20.52 36.71
C LYS A 675 7.63 21.08 35.67
N GLN A 676 6.58 20.32 35.34
CA GLN A 676 5.54 20.73 34.40
C GLN A 676 4.34 21.40 35.09
N LEU A 677 4.17 21.22 36.40
CA LEU A 677 3.04 21.79 37.13
C LEU A 677 3.30 23.25 37.49
N PRO A 678 2.25 24.09 37.57
CA PRO A 678 2.39 25.41 38.17
C PRO A 678 2.64 25.29 39.70
N PRO A 679 3.24 26.31 40.34
CA PRO A 679 3.69 26.22 41.74
C PRO A 679 2.58 25.94 42.76
N ASP A 680 1.35 26.30 42.43
CA ASP A 680 0.14 26.20 43.26
C ASP A 680 -0.57 24.83 43.15
N VAL A 681 -0.21 23.99 42.18
CA VAL A 681 -0.81 22.66 42.01
C VAL A 681 0.08 21.58 42.63
N SER A 682 -0.42 20.97 43.71
CA SER A 682 0.28 19.87 44.39
C SER A 682 0.31 18.58 43.54
N TRP A 683 1.45 17.89 43.58
CA TRP A 683 1.60 16.55 43.02
C TRP A 683 0.76 15.50 43.76
N ASP A 684 0.57 15.65 45.07
CA ASP A 684 -0.25 14.79 45.93
C ASP A 684 -1.48 15.61 46.39
N PRO A 685 -2.72 15.25 46.02
CA PRO A 685 -3.18 13.94 45.54
C PRO A 685 -3.34 13.79 44.02
N HIS A 686 -3.09 14.82 43.22
CA HIS A 686 -3.53 14.87 41.82
C HIS A 686 -2.73 14.02 40.83
N PHE A 687 -1.49 13.67 41.16
CA PHE A 687 -0.55 12.99 40.25
C PHE A 687 0.25 11.88 40.93
N LYS A 688 -0.22 11.37 42.08
CA LYS A 688 0.39 10.27 42.84
C LYS A 688 -0.42 8.96 42.70
N PRO A 689 -0.17 8.16 41.65
CA PRO A 689 -0.78 6.84 41.52
C PRO A 689 -0.49 5.92 42.69
N ARG A 690 -1.45 5.06 43.02
CA ARG A 690 -1.33 4.00 44.05
C ARG A 690 -0.73 2.70 43.53
N TYR A 691 -0.38 2.64 42.24
CA TYR A 691 0.11 1.47 41.53
C TYR A 691 1.49 1.77 40.88
N ASN A 692 2.23 0.77 40.43
CA ASN A 692 3.52 0.98 39.74
C ASN A 692 3.33 1.36 38.27
N PRO A 693 4.27 2.12 37.64
CA PRO A 693 4.20 2.41 36.21
C PRO A 693 4.00 1.12 35.39
N TRP A 694 3.10 1.16 34.41
CA TRP A 694 2.67 0.02 33.58
C TRP A 694 1.83 -1.09 34.24
N GLU A 695 1.46 -1.02 35.52
CA GLU A 695 0.40 -1.89 36.09
C GLU A 695 -1.01 -1.49 35.60
N GLN A 696 -1.16 -0.24 35.16
CA GLN A 696 -2.27 0.24 34.33
C GLN A 696 -1.68 0.99 33.13
N ARG A 697 -2.50 1.25 32.11
CA ARG A 697 -2.04 1.89 30.87
C ARG A 697 -1.40 3.25 31.18
N PHE A 698 -0.19 3.45 30.68
CA PHE A 698 0.59 4.66 30.86
C PHE A 698 0.17 5.72 29.84
N CYS A 699 -0.15 6.94 30.27
CA CYS A 699 -0.64 7.99 29.38
C CYS A 699 0.51 8.91 28.92
N ALA A 700 0.60 9.15 27.61
CA ALA A 700 1.50 10.14 27.05
C ALA A 700 0.74 11.42 26.68
N CYS A 701 1.35 12.58 26.90
CA CYS A 701 0.84 13.87 26.44
C CYS A 701 1.84 14.54 25.49
N MET A 702 1.35 15.26 24.48
CA MET A 702 2.18 15.81 23.41
C MET A 702 2.79 17.14 23.87
N ASN A 703 4.12 17.25 23.88
CA ASN A 703 4.82 18.46 24.32
C ASN A 703 4.40 18.99 25.72
N GLY A 704 3.83 18.12 26.56
CA GLY A 704 3.28 18.54 27.85
C GLY A 704 2.03 19.41 27.75
N ASP A 705 1.28 19.37 26.65
CA ASP A 705 0.05 20.13 26.41
C ASP A 705 -0.98 19.99 27.54
N PHE A 706 -1.14 18.78 28.10
CA PHE A 706 -1.97 18.55 29.27
C PHE A 706 -1.58 19.44 30.46
N PHE A 707 -0.27 19.56 30.73
CA PHE A 707 0.23 20.41 31.80
C PHE A 707 0.20 21.89 31.41
N ALA A 708 0.37 22.22 30.13
CA ALA A 708 0.24 23.58 29.63
C ALA A 708 -1.18 24.12 29.83
N ALA A 709 -2.21 23.29 29.62
CA ALA A 709 -3.60 23.65 29.89
C ALA A 709 -3.80 24.00 31.38
N ILE A 710 -3.19 23.24 32.30
CA ILE A 710 -3.25 23.54 33.74
C ILE A 710 -2.51 24.85 34.05
N ARG A 711 -1.29 25.03 33.53
CA ARG A 711 -0.52 26.28 33.71
C ARG A 711 -1.21 27.52 33.16
N SER A 712 -2.10 27.37 32.18
CA SER A 712 -2.88 28.48 31.63
C SER A 712 -4.01 28.97 32.55
N GLY A 713 -4.35 28.20 33.61
CA GLY A 713 -5.47 28.48 34.51
C GLY A 713 -6.85 28.07 33.96
N LYS A 714 -6.92 27.60 32.71
CA LYS A 714 -8.17 27.15 32.07
C LYS A 714 -8.56 25.72 32.42
N ALA A 715 -7.62 24.91 32.93
CA ALA A 715 -7.85 23.51 33.27
C ALA A 715 -7.47 23.18 34.72
N ASP A 716 -8.30 22.38 35.40
CA ASP A 716 -8.02 21.83 36.74
C ASP A 716 -8.02 20.32 36.76
N VAL A 717 -7.42 19.77 37.81
CA VAL A 717 -7.52 18.35 38.17
C VAL A 717 -8.05 18.23 39.58
N VAL A 718 -9.16 17.52 39.75
CA VAL A 718 -9.77 17.23 41.05
C VAL A 718 -9.69 15.73 41.30
N THR A 719 -9.08 15.35 42.43
CA THR A 719 -8.98 13.94 42.85
C THR A 719 -9.96 13.67 43.98
N ASP A 720 -11.09 13.06 43.67
CA ASP A 720 -12.14 12.73 44.65
C ASP A 720 -13.12 11.68 44.08
N THR A 721 -14.11 11.29 44.89
CA THR A 721 -15.21 10.39 44.52
C THR A 721 -16.53 11.16 44.48
N ILE A 722 -17.35 10.86 43.47
CA ILE A 722 -18.69 11.44 43.32
C ILE A 722 -19.62 10.88 44.41
N LYS A 723 -20.28 11.77 45.16
CA LYS A 723 -21.35 11.42 46.08
C LYS A 723 -22.69 11.31 45.35
N ALA A 724 -23.04 12.37 44.60
CA ALA A 724 -24.22 12.40 43.72
C ALA A 724 -24.09 13.53 42.70
N VAL A 725 -24.71 13.36 41.55
CA VAL A 725 -24.99 14.44 40.58
C VAL A 725 -26.40 14.96 40.85
N THR A 726 -26.55 16.29 40.89
CA THR A 726 -27.82 17.00 41.04
C THR A 726 -28.26 17.57 39.69
N GLU A 727 -29.33 18.37 39.64
CA GLU A 727 -29.78 19.02 38.40
C GLU A 727 -28.67 19.88 37.77
N LYS A 728 -27.81 20.52 38.59
CA LYS A 728 -26.85 21.55 38.12
C LYS A 728 -25.43 21.38 38.67
N SER A 729 -25.14 20.32 39.42
CA SER A 729 -23.83 20.17 40.06
C SER A 729 -23.42 18.73 40.31
N ILE A 730 -22.12 18.52 40.52
CA ILE A 730 -21.55 17.26 41.00
C ILE A 730 -21.08 17.50 42.44
N VAL A 731 -21.70 16.79 43.38
CA VAL A 731 -21.32 16.83 44.80
C VAL A 731 -20.31 15.71 45.06
N LEU A 732 -19.14 16.07 45.59
CA LEU A 732 -18.07 15.14 45.89
C LEU A 732 -18.12 14.67 47.36
N GLN A 733 -17.45 13.56 47.67
CA GLN A 733 -17.40 13.01 49.02
C GLN A 733 -16.68 13.93 50.02
N SER A 734 -15.72 14.76 49.55
CA SER A 734 -15.11 15.79 50.38
C SER A 734 -16.05 16.94 50.78
N GLY A 735 -17.23 17.03 50.17
CA GLY A 735 -18.15 18.17 50.30
C GLY A 735 -17.93 19.27 49.26
N ALA A 736 -16.88 19.19 48.44
CA ALA A 736 -16.70 20.11 47.30
C ALA A 736 -17.79 19.90 46.24
N VAL A 737 -18.16 20.99 45.55
CA VAL A 737 -19.22 21.01 44.54
C VAL A 737 -18.65 21.56 43.24
N LEU A 738 -18.84 20.84 42.14
CA LEU A 738 -18.50 21.28 40.79
C LEU A 738 -19.78 21.68 40.05
N HIS A 739 -19.75 22.77 39.29
CA HIS A 739 -20.90 23.29 38.54
C HIS A 739 -20.66 23.21 37.02
N PRO A 740 -20.69 22.00 36.42
CA PRO A 740 -20.56 21.86 34.97
C PRO A 740 -21.83 22.28 34.24
N ASP A 741 -21.66 22.82 33.04
CA ASP A 741 -22.68 22.85 31.98
C ASP A 741 -22.67 21.54 31.18
N VAL A 742 -21.52 20.86 31.15
CA VAL A 742 -21.27 19.62 30.40
C VAL A 742 -20.52 18.60 31.23
N ILE A 743 -20.99 17.35 31.22
CA ILE A 743 -20.30 16.20 31.81
C ILE A 743 -19.82 15.28 30.70
N VAL A 744 -18.52 15.00 30.67
CA VAL A 744 -17.91 14.04 29.73
C VAL A 744 -17.53 12.77 30.48
N THR A 745 -18.12 11.62 30.11
CA THR A 745 -17.88 10.33 30.79
C THR A 745 -16.74 9.55 30.13
N ALA A 746 -15.49 9.97 30.37
CA ALA A 746 -14.29 9.28 29.88
C ALA A 746 -13.94 8.02 30.72
N THR A 747 -14.92 7.13 30.90
CA THR A 747 -14.90 6.03 31.88
C THR A 747 -14.38 4.69 31.34
N GLY A 748 -14.02 4.62 30.05
CA GLY A 748 -13.43 3.44 29.42
C GLY A 748 -14.23 2.95 28.22
N LEU A 749 -13.91 1.74 27.76
CA LEU A 749 -14.50 1.13 26.56
C LEU A 749 -14.93 -0.30 26.85
N LYS A 750 -16.06 -0.71 26.27
CA LYS A 750 -16.54 -2.09 26.35
C LYS A 750 -15.73 -2.94 25.39
N LEU A 751 -15.26 -4.09 25.86
CA LEU A 751 -14.45 -5.00 25.08
C LEU A 751 -15.33 -5.96 24.28
N ARG A 752 -14.93 -6.29 23.05
CA ARG A 752 -15.64 -7.23 22.17
C ARG A 752 -14.64 -7.95 21.27
N PHE A 753 -14.52 -9.27 21.43
CA PHE A 753 -13.68 -10.10 20.57
C PHE A 753 -14.36 -10.36 19.21
N GLY A 754 -13.57 -10.41 18.14
CA GLY A 754 -14.04 -10.83 16.82
C GLY A 754 -15.14 -9.94 16.24
N GLY A 755 -15.28 -8.67 16.68
CA GLY A 755 -16.38 -7.80 16.27
C GLY A 755 -17.78 -8.29 16.71
N GLY A 756 -17.87 -9.32 17.56
CA GLY A 756 -19.12 -9.95 17.95
C GLY A 756 -19.67 -11.01 17.01
N ILE A 757 -18.85 -11.50 16.08
CA ILE A 757 -19.21 -12.64 15.23
C ILE A 757 -19.55 -13.84 16.11
N LYS A 758 -20.65 -14.52 15.78
CA LYS A 758 -21.01 -15.80 16.39
C LYS A 758 -20.23 -16.92 15.70
N PHE A 759 -19.35 -17.58 16.43
CA PHE A 759 -18.52 -18.66 15.90
C PHE A 759 -19.10 -20.04 16.18
N ALA A 760 -19.02 -20.93 15.19
CA ALA A 760 -19.40 -22.33 15.32
C ALA A 760 -18.42 -23.24 14.54
N VAL A 761 -18.39 -24.51 14.93
CA VAL A 761 -17.76 -25.61 14.18
C VAL A 761 -18.82 -26.66 13.94
N ASP A 762 -19.13 -26.93 12.68
CA ASP A 762 -20.19 -27.86 12.26
C ASP A 762 -21.53 -27.57 12.95
N ASP A 763 -21.96 -26.30 12.90
CA ASP A 763 -23.16 -25.75 13.58
C ASP A 763 -23.14 -25.80 15.11
N GLN A 764 -22.06 -26.27 15.74
CA GLN A 764 -21.92 -26.26 17.19
C GLN A 764 -21.25 -24.95 17.64
N PRO A 765 -21.98 -24.05 18.33
CA PRO A 765 -21.40 -22.80 18.81
C PRO A 765 -20.36 -23.06 19.90
N PHE A 766 -19.30 -22.25 19.94
CA PHE A 766 -18.32 -22.31 21.02
C PHE A 766 -18.04 -20.92 21.58
N ASN A 767 -17.69 -20.88 22.87
CA ASN A 767 -17.27 -19.65 23.52
C ASN A 767 -15.75 -19.47 23.38
N VAL A 768 -15.33 -18.33 22.85
CA VAL A 768 -13.92 -17.98 22.67
C VAL A 768 -13.18 -17.91 24.00
N ALA A 769 -13.83 -17.42 25.06
CA ALA A 769 -13.22 -17.28 26.38
C ALA A 769 -12.80 -18.61 27.00
N ASP A 770 -13.34 -19.73 26.52
CA ASP A 770 -13.00 -21.04 27.03
C ASP A 770 -11.74 -21.64 26.40
N LYS A 771 -11.29 -21.09 25.27
CA LYS A 771 -10.16 -21.58 24.48
C LYS A 771 -8.85 -20.91 24.86
N PHE A 772 -7.74 -21.65 24.78
CA PHE A 772 -6.40 -21.05 24.87
C PHE A 772 -5.94 -20.47 23.53
N ALA A 773 -5.09 -19.45 23.58
CA ALA A 773 -4.50 -18.81 22.40
C ALA A 773 -3.09 -19.34 22.10
N TRP A 774 -2.95 -20.12 21.02
CA TRP A 774 -1.65 -20.55 20.52
C TRP A 774 -0.92 -19.37 19.87
N ARG A 775 0.30 -19.10 20.34
CA ARG A 775 1.17 -17.96 19.99
C ARG A 775 0.46 -16.62 20.02
N ALA A 776 -0.54 -16.48 20.89
CA ALA A 776 -1.41 -15.31 20.98
C ALA A 776 -2.05 -14.91 19.63
N ALA A 777 -2.28 -15.88 18.74
CA ALA A 777 -2.74 -15.65 17.37
C ALA A 777 -3.80 -16.65 16.87
N MET A 778 -3.81 -17.91 17.31
CA MET A 778 -4.85 -18.89 16.89
C MET A 778 -5.56 -19.50 18.10
N LEU A 779 -6.81 -19.91 17.94
CA LEU A 779 -7.61 -20.50 19.02
C LEU A 779 -7.44 -22.02 19.09
N GLN A 780 -7.34 -22.55 20.31
CA GLN A 780 -7.30 -23.98 20.59
C GLN A 780 -8.50 -24.71 19.95
N ASP A 781 -8.23 -25.80 19.23
CA ASP A 781 -9.22 -26.66 18.57
C ASP A 781 -10.09 -25.98 17.51
N VAL A 782 -9.77 -24.74 17.10
CA VAL A 782 -10.49 -24.03 16.05
C VAL A 782 -9.67 -24.06 14.76
N PRO A 783 -10.19 -24.65 13.67
CA PRO A 783 -9.49 -24.72 12.39
C PRO A 783 -9.32 -23.36 11.72
N ASN A 784 -8.13 -23.10 11.17
CA ASN A 784 -7.88 -22.01 10.22
C ASN A 784 -8.35 -20.61 10.64
N LEU A 785 -8.45 -20.33 11.94
CA LEU A 785 -8.85 -19.03 12.47
C LEU A 785 -7.69 -18.36 13.20
N LEU A 786 -7.29 -17.20 12.70
CA LEU A 786 -6.22 -16.38 13.26
C LEU A 786 -6.75 -15.01 13.64
N PHE A 787 -6.29 -14.46 14.76
CA PHE A 787 -6.66 -13.14 15.23
C PHE A 787 -5.41 -12.30 15.54
N MET A 788 -5.54 -10.98 15.37
CA MET A 788 -4.45 -10.05 15.56
C MET A 788 -4.63 -9.25 16.85
N THR A 789 -3.59 -9.27 17.68
CA THR A 789 -3.53 -8.49 18.92
C THR A 789 -2.28 -7.62 18.95
N GLY A 790 -2.39 -6.43 19.51
CA GLY A 790 -1.25 -5.57 19.79
C GLY A 790 -0.61 -5.87 21.15
N TYR A 791 0.24 -4.94 21.58
CA TYR A 791 0.83 -4.95 22.92
C TYR A 791 0.11 -3.98 23.84
N GLU A 792 0.17 -4.25 25.13
CA GLU A 792 -0.32 -3.33 26.17
C GLU A 792 0.65 -2.17 26.41
N ASN A 793 1.94 -2.43 26.23
CA ASN A 793 3.08 -1.59 26.58
C ASN A 793 3.90 -1.11 25.37
N ALA A 794 3.40 -1.33 24.16
CA ALA A 794 4.00 -0.88 22.92
C ALA A 794 2.91 -0.67 21.86
N SER A 795 3.31 -0.10 20.72
CA SER A 795 2.40 0.16 19.60
C SER A 795 1.64 -1.08 19.12
N TRP A 796 0.34 -0.92 18.88
CA TRP A 796 -0.56 -2.01 18.47
C TRP A 796 -0.08 -2.73 17.21
N THR A 797 0.36 -1.98 16.22
CA THR A 797 0.78 -2.46 14.90
C THR A 797 1.96 -3.43 14.97
N LEU A 798 2.83 -3.31 15.98
CA LEU A 798 3.94 -4.24 16.19
C LEU A 798 3.43 -5.67 16.46
N GLY A 799 2.40 -5.81 17.30
CA GLY A 799 1.85 -7.12 17.64
C GLY A 799 1.06 -7.71 16.49
N ALA A 800 0.31 -6.86 15.77
CA ALA A 800 -0.40 -7.24 14.57
C ALA A 800 0.56 -7.74 13.46
N ASP A 801 1.71 -7.08 13.27
CA ASP A 801 2.72 -7.50 12.29
C ASP A 801 3.37 -8.84 12.64
N VAL A 802 3.63 -9.10 13.93
CA VAL A 802 4.09 -10.41 14.40
C VAL A 802 3.10 -11.51 14.03
N SER A 803 1.81 -11.30 14.31
CA SER A 803 0.76 -12.29 13.98
C SER A 803 0.59 -12.49 12.47
N ALA A 804 0.66 -11.42 11.67
CA ALA A 804 0.57 -11.49 10.21
C ALA A 804 1.75 -12.26 9.58
N ARG A 805 2.99 -12.04 10.06
CA ARG A 805 4.17 -12.77 9.60
C ARG A 805 4.15 -14.24 10.00
N LEU A 806 3.68 -14.53 11.22
CA LEU A 806 3.44 -15.91 11.66
C LEU A 806 2.47 -16.62 10.71
N PHE A 807 1.37 -15.94 10.34
CA PHE A 807 0.38 -16.49 9.41
C PHE A 807 0.97 -16.82 8.04
N VAL A 808 1.75 -15.92 7.45
CA VAL A 808 2.44 -16.17 6.16
C VAL A 808 3.30 -17.44 6.23
N ARG A 809 4.04 -17.65 7.32
CA ARG A 809 4.84 -18.88 7.50
C ARG A 809 3.99 -20.13 7.66
N ILE A 810 2.83 -20.04 8.32
CA ILE A 810 1.87 -21.16 8.41
C ILE A 810 1.38 -21.52 7.01
N LEU A 811 0.95 -20.54 6.20
CA LEU A 811 0.51 -20.79 4.81
C LEU A 811 1.61 -21.43 3.95
N GLN A 812 2.84 -20.94 4.05
CA GLN A 812 3.98 -21.53 3.35
C GLN A 812 4.21 -22.98 3.79
N LYS A 813 4.11 -23.27 5.10
CA LYS A 813 4.26 -24.63 5.62
C LYS A 813 3.14 -25.55 5.18
N MET A 814 1.91 -25.06 5.13
CA MET A 814 0.76 -25.80 4.60
C MET A 814 0.93 -26.15 3.14
N LYS A 815 1.38 -25.19 2.31
CA LYS A 815 1.67 -25.43 0.89
C LYS A 815 2.74 -26.52 0.72
N GLN A 816 3.81 -26.50 1.54
CA GLN A 816 4.83 -27.55 1.55
C GLN A 816 4.27 -28.92 1.94
N ARG A 817 3.34 -28.97 2.90
CA ARG A 817 2.72 -30.21 3.38
C ARG A 817 1.50 -30.65 2.56
N LYS A 818 1.10 -29.88 1.55
CA LYS A 818 -0.18 -30.05 0.83
C LYS A 818 -1.38 -30.11 1.78
N ALA A 819 -1.30 -29.38 2.89
CA ALA A 819 -2.35 -29.31 3.90
C ALA A 819 -3.34 -28.19 3.59
N SER A 820 -4.59 -28.41 3.99
CA SER A 820 -5.72 -27.51 3.82
C SER A 820 -6.22 -26.94 5.15
N VAL A 821 -5.92 -27.64 6.24
CA VAL A 821 -6.38 -27.31 7.60
C VAL A 821 -5.18 -27.25 8.53
N ALA A 822 -5.18 -26.26 9.42
CA ALA A 822 -4.25 -26.06 10.51
C ALA A 822 -5.04 -25.83 11.81
N VAL A 823 -4.84 -26.70 12.81
CA VAL A 823 -5.56 -26.66 14.09
C VAL A 823 -4.57 -26.66 15.26
N PRO A 824 -4.58 -25.65 16.14
CA PRO A 824 -3.77 -25.68 17.34
C PRO A 824 -4.30 -26.73 18.32
N ARG A 825 -3.47 -27.72 18.67
CA ARG A 825 -3.82 -28.81 19.59
C ARG A 825 -2.95 -28.75 20.83
N ASN A 826 -3.58 -28.58 21.98
CA ASN A 826 -2.88 -28.61 23.26
C ASN A 826 -3.01 -30.01 23.89
N ALA A 827 -2.00 -30.86 23.70
CA ALA A 827 -1.97 -32.19 24.34
C ALA A 827 -1.91 -32.11 25.87
N ALA A 828 -1.43 -30.98 26.44
CA ALA A 828 -1.31 -30.73 27.88
C ALA A 828 -2.49 -29.92 28.47
N SER A 829 -3.63 -29.84 27.76
CA SER A 829 -4.73 -28.93 28.07
C SER A 829 -5.32 -29.04 29.48
N LYS A 830 -5.24 -30.20 30.14
CA LYS A 830 -5.92 -30.41 31.43
C LYS A 830 -5.23 -29.70 32.60
N ASP A 831 -3.92 -29.47 32.51
CA ASP A 831 -3.10 -28.93 33.62
C ASP A 831 -2.45 -27.57 33.30
N MET A 832 -2.77 -26.95 32.16
CA MET A 832 -2.15 -25.69 31.75
C MET A 832 -2.59 -24.52 32.65
N PRO A 833 -1.65 -23.80 33.30
CA PRO A 833 -2.00 -22.63 34.10
C PRO A 833 -2.66 -21.55 33.25
N VAL A 834 -3.82 -21.07 33.67
CA VAL A 834 -4.55 -19.99 33.00
C VAL A 834 -3.90 -18.65 33.33
N LYS A 835 -3.58 -17.87 32.30
CA LYS A 835 -3.12 -16.48 32.37
C LYS A 835 -4.07 -15.59 31.58
N PRO A 836 -4.30 -14.34 32.00
CA PRO A 836 -5.04 -13.41 31.17
C PRO A 836 -4.21 -13.02 29.94
N MET A 837 -4.87 -12.78 28.81
CA MET A 837 -4.21 -12.26 27.60
C MET A 837 -3.69 -10.83 27.75
N MET A 838 -4.27 -10.10 28.71
CA MET A 838 -3.93 -8.73 29.08
C MET A 838 -3.55 -8.69 30.56
N SER A 839 -2.41 -8.08 30.89
CA SER A 839 -1.86 -8.03 32.26
C SER A 839 -2.19 -6.76 33.02
N LEU A 840 -2.78 -5.75 32.36
CA LEU A 840 -3.14 -4.47 32.98
C LEU A 840 -4.33 -4.62 33.96
N SER A 841 -4.25 -3.91 35.08
CA SER A 841 -5.25 -3.90 36.16
C SER A 841 -6.35 -2.83 36.01
N SER A 842 -6.41 -2.16 34.86
CA SER A 842 -7.36 -1.07 34.57
C SER A 842 -8.82 -1.53 34.70
N THR A 843 -9.72 -0.66 35.18
CA THR A 843 -11.11 -1.06 35.49
C THR A 843 -11.89 -1.56 34.26
N TYR A 844 -11.66 -0.98 33.08
CA TYR A 844 -12.34 -1.41 31.85
C TYR A 844 -11.91 -2.82 31.37
N LEU A 845 -10.79 -3.35 31.88
CA LEU A 845 -10.28 -4.68 31.56
C LEU A 845 -10.76 -5.78 32.51
N LYS A 846 -11.52 -5.45 33.56
CA LYS A 846 -12.00 -6.44 34.54
C LYS A 846 -12.78 -7.59 33.90
N ASN A 847 -13.54 -7.31 32.84
CA ASN A 847 -14.33 -8.30 32.11
C ASN A 847 -13.58 -8.95 30.93
N ALA A 848 -12.30 -8.63 30.72
CA ALA A 848 -11.54 -9.14 29.58
C ALA A 848 -11.48 -10.68 29.55
N GLY A 849 -11.38 -11.34 30.71
CA GLY A 849 -11.35 -12.80 30.81
C GLY A 849 -12.63 -13.50 30.38
N ALA A 850 -13.77 -12.80 30.30
CA ALA A 850 -15.03 -13.34 29.80
C ALA A 850 -15.22 -13.12 28.29
N VAL A 851 -14.37 -12.31 27.65
CA VAL A 851 -14.51 -11.89 26.25
C VAL A 851 -13.37 -12.43 25.38
N PHE A 852 -12.15 -12.51 25.92
CA PHE A 852 -10.96 -12.93 25.20
C PHE A 852 -10.56 -14.37 25.53
N PRO A 853 -9.83 -15.06 24.64
CA PRO A 853 -9.29 -16.37 24.93
C PRO A 853 -8.30 -16.34 26.11
N LYS A 854 -8.05 -17.51 26.68
CA LYS A 854 -7.08 -17.73 27.77
C LYS A 854 -5.65 -17.71 27.23
N GLY A 855 -4.73 -17.13 28.01
CA GLY A 855 -3.30 -17.35 27.86
C GLY A 855 -2.83 -18.52 28.72
N GLY A 856 -1.69 -19.11 28.36
CA GLY A 856 -1.08 -20.25 29.04
C GLY A 856 0.43 -20.08 29.26
N THR A 857 1.18 -21.16 29.02
CA THR A 857 2.65 -21.20 29.14
C THR A 857 3.29 -21.66 27.82
N GLY A 858 4.60 -21.46 27.67
CA GLY A 858 5.31 -21.83 26.45
C GLY A 858 4.72 -21.16 25.21
N LEU A 859 4.39 -21.95 24.19
CA LEU A 859 3.78 -21.47 22.94
C LEU A 859 2.37 -20.91 23.11
N TRP A 860 1.71 -21.20 24.23
CA TRP A 860 0.36 -20.71 24.56
C TRP A 860 0.40 -19.44 25.41
N SER A 861 1.59 -18.91 25.70
CA SER A 861 1.74 -17.68 26.49
C SER A 861 1.18 -16.47 25.74
N PRO A 862 0.61 -15.48 26.46
CA PRO A 862 0.34 -14.16 25.90
C PRO A 862 1.60 -13.51 25.32
N LYS A 863 1.40 -12.47 24.51
CA LYS A 863 2.50 -11.67 23.95
C LYS A 863 3.36 -11.08 25.07
N SER A 864 4.68 -11.10 24.88
CA SER A 864 5.65 -10.74 25.91
C SER A 864 6.28 -9.39 25.63
N ASN A 865 7.06 -9.32 24.55
CA ASN A 865 7.66 -8.12 24.01
C ASN A 865 7.93 -8.32 22.51
N TYR A 866 8.00 -7.20 21.79
CA TYR A 866 8.15 -7.22 20.34
C TYR A 866 9.33 -8.02 19.83
N PHE A 867 10.51 -7.91 20.44
CA PHE A 867 11.72 -8.57 19.94
C PHE A 867 11.63 -10.09 20.06
N ALA A 868 11.23 -10.60 21.22
CA ALA A 868 11.08 -12.05 21.45
C ALA A 868 9.96 -12.63 20.56
N ASP A 869 8.83 -11.95 20.49
CA ASP A 869 7.68 -12.44 19.74
C ASP A 869 7.94 -12.37 18.21
N MET A 870 8.63 -11.34 17.72
CA MET A 870 9.06 -11.24 16.33
C MET A 870 10.10 -12.32 15.97
N ALA A 871 11.06 -12.61 16.87
CA ALA A 871 11.99 -13.71 16.66
C ALA A 871 11.27 -15.07 16.62
N GLY A 872 10.32 -15.27 17.53
CA GLY A 872 9.47 -16.45 17.57
C GLY A 872 8.60 -16.60 16.32
N ALA A 873 8.07 -15.51 15.78
CA ALA A 873 7.29 -15.50 14.55
C ALA A 873 8.16 -15.66 13.29
N SER A 874 9.39 -15.14 13.27
CA SER A 874 10.28 -15.18 12.10
C SER A 874 11.03 -16.51 11.97
N TRP A 875 11.53 -17.05 13.09
CA TRP A 875 12.43 -18.21 13.09
C TRP A 875 11.93 -19.39 13.93
N GLY A 876 10.97 -19.19 14.83
CA GLY A 876 10.45 -20.26 15.69
C GLY A 876 9.72 -21.35 14.89
N ASP A 877 9.66 -22.57 15.44
CA ASP A 877 8.94 -23.68 14.82
C ASP A 877 7.42 -23.44 14.85
N VAL A 878 6.79 -23.46 13.67
CA VAL A 878 5.34 -23.27 13.49
C VAL A 878 4.57 -24.59 13.52
N THR A 879 5.25 -25.74 13.62
CA THR A 879 4.62 -27.07 13.57
C THR A 879 4.33 -27.68 14.93
N LYS A 880 5.03 -27.22 15.98
CA LYS A 880 4.78 -27.66 17.34
C LYS A 880 3.41 -27.17 17.83
N ASP A 881 2.62 -28.11 18.35
CA ASP A 881 1.23 -27.93 18.81
C ASP A 881 0.28 -27.44 17.69
N LEU A 882 0.65 -27.58 16.42
CA LEU A 882 -0.18 -27.21 15.27
C LEU A 882 -0.32 -28.42 14.32
N GLU A 883 -1.51 -29.00 14.30
CA GLU A 883 -1.87 -30.14 13.46
C GLU A 883 -2.19 -29.68 12.04
N PHE A 884 -1.73 -30.41 11.01
CA PHE A 884 -1.96 -30.11 9.60
C PHE A 884 -2.65 -31.28 8.88
N SER A 885 -3.75 -31.02 8.16
CA SER A 885 -4.55 -32.05 7.45
C SER A 885 -5.24 -31.58 6.16
#